data_AF-A0A7R7ZUH2-F1
#
_entry.id   AF-A0A7R7ZUH2-F1
#
_cell.length_a   1.000
_cell.length_b   1.000
_cell.length_c   1.000
_cell.angle_alpha   90.00
_cell.angle_beta   90.00
_cell.angle_gamma   90.00
#
_symmetry.space_group_name_H-M   'P 1'
#
loop_
_entity.id
_entity.type
_entity.pdbx_description
1 polymer ?
#
loop_
_entity_poly.entity_id
_entity_poly.type
_entity_poly.pdbx_seq_one_letter_code
_entity_poly.pdbx_strand_id
1 'polypeptide(L)'
;MASVGGKYEELTRPHLVNPRDTMTPMYSTVFGNLLASPSELDAAYWRRSLESPVLFSTAFRALASSTHDNHQVVIEIGSNSALRGPIQQILRSINMSFTYCATMRSNESNLSRVLSVAGTAYVNHLPVDLIAVNEGYQGETLTDLPPYPWQREDIPWAETRISKQWRLRQFPRHELLGARCLESNDFEPAWRNILKGEEVLWINHHRMMGYIVFPAVGYIALASEAIRQITGSSISTLEQVMFMEALVRDEEDIEIMTTMRKTTMNATMDSDWYEFTVCSYNGQGWTKHCSGRVRGGTDQPLPSNTISEPFARQISSYRWYRRCEKKGLEYGSRFEGLQDITASPLRNAARGRVEDDRELHDSYYAIHPTIVDQCLQVMVIASDKGVSHYPDKAGMPLYIDRVYLAPGSSSMLVEATTTDPTKESLSGYFKVVSEATSDVVLEMKGLRLLPAPEAVLESKGSKLATHLQWKPDIRFMSATQQVPTPVGLDQQKTQTLAIAGILLIFAMMEALEPHDELPPYMASYKKLSIGIGRTILQGKYDHIPGIGTVKSMDREQRTVLFRSLQGQFPEHRVERCYNDAWRYASEHPEKLINGGVYEDTSLIETIKGIVEWSLELYNWKGFLGPLAHANPGLRVLEVGAGAGSATVNILDALTTEHGDRLFGQYTVTDTVPAFVKQLEERFEGVPKLEYKRLDITKSATDQGFTEESYDLVVVCNVLYETPILCQSLAHIRSLLAPGGRLLLYEPCSELPHFDIVMGLLPNWWLGVGDNQVDKPHVSVERWEQELVQAGFSGLDGFHYNAPAPFYWQALMLSTNPAVNTPRESMNLLCTSETRYQTWMQSLAVCLSSDGYDVHWCTFEEDLPTENVIAVLDFDRPFLYDISQATYTKIQSWLASVKRLLWVTHSMQIECKDPRYCLILGLTRTLRYELNVDVGTCEIDLFEEAAHPVVMQAYRQLGTPIGGQTIRDFEFILHRGVGHTGRAAITKVTDHLHSTDQQRSYQLDIQTIGDFSSLGWRPVSLEEVGPHDVEVKASYLALNFKDLMMALGIVERTKTMDFCFEGSGIVTRVGSEVTTIQVGDSVASFHPQPMRSLAVLPADGVVRPPKGVSLAEAAAVPSAYGTAICTLLGIGKLQKGQSVLVHSACGAVGLAAVHVCQSVGAEVCQTI
;
A
#
# COMPACT_ATOMS: atom_id res chain seq x y z
N MET A 1 89.02 -46.03 -95.68
CA MET A 1 89.42 -44.60 -95.82
C MET A 1 90.91 -44.40 -96.05
N ALA A 2 91.82 -45.11 -95.35
CA ALA A 2 93.27 -44.90 -95.47
C ALA A 2 93.86 -44.92 -96.90
N SER A 3 93.30 -45.73 -97.82
CA SER A 3 93.77 -45.81 -99.22
C SER A 3 93.44 -44.57 -100.07
N VAL A 4 92.52 -43.71 -99.64
CA VAL A 4 92.07 -42.51 -100.37
C VAL A 4 92.29 -41.20 -99.60
N GLY A 5 92.77 -41.26 -98.37
CA GLY A 5 92.86 -40.10 -97.47
C GLY A 5 93.77 -38.98 -97.94
N GLY A 6 94.92 -39.29 -98.53
CA GLY A 6 95.83 -38.27 -99.08
C GLY A 6 95.17 -37.45 -100.19
N LYS A 7 94.40 -38.12 -101.07
CA LYS A 7 93.65 -37.45 -102.14
C LYS A 7 92.45 -36.66 -101.61
N TYR A 8 91.79 -37.14 -100.56
CA TYR A 8 90.73 -36.39 -99.87
C TYR A 8 91.28 -35.10 -99.25
N GLU A 9 92.44 -35.15 -98.60
CA GLU A 9 93.07 -33.98 -98.00
C GLU A 9 93.46 -32.92 -99.04
N GLU A 10 94.08 -33.33 -100.15
CA GLU A 10 94.41 -32.42 -101.26
C GLU A 10 93.17 -31.75 -101.86
N LEU A 11 92.09 -32.52 -102.06
CA LEU A 11 90.84 -31.98 -102.61
C LEU A 11 90.07 -31.09 -101.63
N THR A 12 90.22 -31.31 -100.32
CA THR A 12 89.49 -30.55 -99.30
C THR A 12 90.19 -29.23 -98.94
N ARG A 13 91.53 -29.20 -99.01
CA ARG A 13 92.36 -28.05 -98.63
C ARG A 13 91.94 -26.70 -99.26
N PRO A 14 91.55 -26.60 -100.56
CA PRO A 14 91.14 -25.32 -101.15
C PRO A 14 89.80 -24.79 -100.60
N HIS A 15 88.95 -25.67 -100.05
CA HIS A 15 87.62 -25.35 -99.57
C HIS A 15 87.57 -25.01 -98.07
N LEU A 16 88.65 -25.29 -97.33
CA LEU A 16 88.78 -24.95 -95.92
C LEU A 16 89.35 -23.55 -95.78
N VAL A 17 88.51 -22.56 -96.07
CA VAL A 17 88.78 -21.16 -95.76
C VAL A 17 88.16 -20.89 -94.38
N ASN A 18 88.99 -20.57 -93.38
CA ASN A 18 88.52 -20.16 -92.05
C ASN A 18 88.55 -18.62 -91.95
N PRO A 19 87.44 -17.92 -92.25
CA PRO A 19 87.41 -16.46 -92.26
C PRO A 19 87.30 -15.82 -90.86
N ARG A 20 87.31 -16.60 -89.78
CA ARG A 20 87.14 -16.10 -88.40
C ARG A 20 88.35 -16.50 -87.55
N ASP A 21 88.86 -15.56 -86.76
CA ASP A 21 89.99 -15.78 -85.84
C ASP A 21 89.59 -16.51 -84.54
N THR A 22 88.29 -16.66 -84.28
CA THR A 22 87.75 -17.26 -83.05
C THR A 22 86.63 -18.28 -83.35
N MET A 23 86.51 -19.30 -82.50
CA MET A 23 85.44 -20.30 -82.51
C MET A 23 84.90 -20.52 -81.10
N THR A 24 83.65 -21.00 -81.00
CA THR A 24 83.16 -21.60 -79.75
C THR A 24 84.03 -22.82 -79.42
N PRO A 25 84.55 -22.96 -78.18
CA PRO A 25 85.39 -24.09 -77.80
C PRO A 25 84.69 -25.42 -78.14
N MET A 26 85.37 -26.29 -78.89
CA MET A 26 84.83 -27.57 -79.36
C MET A 26 85.63 -28.72 -78.77
N TYR A 27 84.97 -29.66 -78.12
CA TYR A 27 85.62 -30.91 -77.73
C TYR A 27 85.63 -31.87 -78.93
N SER A 28 86.82 -32.10 -79.49
CA SER A 28 87.00 -32.92 -80.69
C SER A 28 86.81 -34.40 -80.38
N THR A 29 85.96 -35.05 -81.16
CA THR A 29 85.81 -36.52 -81.12
C THR A 29 86.90 -37.24 -81.91
N VAL A 30 87.78 -36.52 -82.62
CA VAL A 30 88.92 -37.08 -83.35
C VAL A 30 90.13 -37.22 -82.42
N PHE A 31 90.40 -36.19 -81.61
CA PHE A 31 91.53 -36.15 -80.66
C PHE A 31 91.14 -36.47 -79.21
N GLY A 32 89.88 -36.29 -78.83
CA GLY A 32 89.39 -36.52 -77.47
C GLY A 32 89.64 -35.37 -76.48
N ASN A 33 90.13 -34.22 -76.95
CA ASN A 33 90.44 -33.03 -76.14
C ASN A 33 89.78 -31.75 -76.70
N LEU A 34 89.95 -30.62 -76.00
CA LEU A 34 89.40 -29.33 -76.38
C LEU A 34 90.23 -28.69 -77.51
N LEU A 35 89.56 -28.26 -78.58
CA LEU A 35 90.07 -27.38 -79.62
C LEU A 35 89.48 -26.00 -79.43
N ALA A 36 90.35 -24.99 -79.44
CA ALA A 36 89.96 -23.60 -79.18
C ALA A 36 90.30 -22.66 -80.36
N SER A 37 91.15 -23.09 -81.29
CA SER A 37 91.51 -22.31 -82.47
C SER A 37 90.94 -22.90 -83.76
N PRO A 38 90.32 -22.07 -84.64
CA PRO A 38 89.86 -22.53 -85.96
C PRO A 38 90.99 -23.11 -86.82
N SER A 39 92.24 -22.66 -86.62
CA SER A 39 93.41 -23.15 -87.37
C SER A 39 93.71 -24.63 -87.17
N GLU A 40 93.20 -25.24 -86.09
CA GLU A 40 93.38 -26.66 -85.80
C GLU A 40 92.45 -27.58 -86.61
N LEU A 41 91.45 -27.01 -87.32
CA LEU A 41 90.47 -27.72 -88.13
C LEU A 41 90.86 -27.70 -89.63
N ASP A 42 92.10 -28.07 -89.92
CA ASP A 42 92.66 -28.09 -91.27
C ASP A 42 92.25 -29.32 -92.09
N ALA A 43 92.72 -29.40 -93.34
CA ALA A 43 92.41 -30.54 -94.22
C ALA A 43 92.87 -31.88 -93.62
N ALA A 44 93.99 -31.87 -92.89
CA ALA A 44 94.53 -33.05 -92.24
C ALA A 44 93.63 -33.50 -91.07
N TYR A 45 93.05 -32.58 -90.32
CA TYR A 45 92.05 -32.87 -89.28
C TYR A 45 90.83 -33.58 -89.85
N TRP A 46 90.21 -33.04 -90.91
CA TRP A 46 89.00 -33.63 -91.51
C TRP A 46 89.28 -34.99 -92.15
N ARG A 47 90.45 -35.16 -92.78
CA ARG A 47 90.92 -36.48 -93.22
C ARG A 47 90.99 -37.44 -92.04
N ARG A 48 91.66 -37.02 -90.95
CA ARG A 48 91.83 -37.85 -89.76
C ARG A 48 90.50 -38.19 -89.10
N SER A 49 89.49 -37.31 -89.16
CA SER A 49 88.14 -37.59 -88.69
C SER A 49 87.47 -38.78 -89.41
N LEU A 50 87.87 -39.07 -90.65
CA LEU A 50 87.34 -40.19 -91.44
C LEU A 50 88.21 -41.46 -91.35
N GLU A 51 89.48 -41.32 -90.94
CA GLU A 51 90.44 -42.43 -90.82
C GLU A 51 90.55 -42.98 -89.39
N SER A 52 90.43 -42.11 -88.39
CA SER A 52 90.59 -42.45 -86.97
C SER A 52 89.27 -42.88 -86.33
N PRO A 53 89.31 -43.71 -85.26
CA PRO A 53 88.12 -44.04 -84.48
C PRO A 53 87.54 -42.79 -83.79
N VAL A 54 86.20 -42.71 -83.75
CA VAL A 54 85.48 -41.59 -83.11
C VAL A 54 85.48 -41.78 -81.58
N LEU A 55 86.20 -40.92 -80.88
CA LEU A 55 86.37 -40.92 -79.42
C LEU A 55 85.24 -40.16 -78.69
N PHE A 56 83.97 -40.44 -79.05
CA PHE A 56 82.81 -39.69 -78.54
C PHE A 56 82.69 -39.72 -77.01
N SER A 57 82.83 -40.90 -76.38
CA SER A 57 82.73 -41.02 -74.93
C SER A 57 83.83 -40.25 -74.20
N THR A 58 85.04 -40.19 -74.75
CA THR A 58 86.17 -39.47 -74.16
C THR A 58 85.94 -37.97 -74.26
N ALA A 59 85.61 -37.48 -75.46
CA ALA A 59 85.37 -36.06 -75.71
C ALA A 59 84.17 -35.52 -74.90
N PHE A 60 83.07 -36.26 -74.85
CA PHE A 60 81.87 -35.83 -74.14
C PHE A 60 82.05 -35.88 -72.62
N ARG A 61 82.77 -36.88 -72.08
CA ARG A 61 83.12 -36.91 -70.64
C ARG A 61 84.02 -35.74 -70.27
N ALA A 62 84.98 -35.38 -71.12
CA ALA A 62 85.87 -34.23 -70.90
C ALA A 62 85.09 -32.90 -70.91
N LEU A 63 84.12 -32.72 -71.82
CA LEU A 63 83.20 -31.59 -71.83
C LEU A 63 82.34 -31.55 -70.56
N ALA A 64 81.74 -32.67 -70.21
CA ALA A 64 80.85 -32.78 -69.06
C ALA A 64 81.57 -32.58 -67.71
N SER A 65 82.87 -32.88 -67.63
CA SER A 65 83.67 -32.70 -66.41
C SER A 65 84.27 -31.28 -66.30
N SER A 66 84.24 -30.47 -67.36
CA SER A 66 84.75 -29.10 -67.32
C SER A 66 83.70 -28.07 -66.87
N THR A 67 82.41 -28.44 -66.89
CA THR A 67 81.30 -27.62 -66.42
C THR A 67 81.16 -27.68 -64.89
N HIS A 68 80.83 -26.56 -64.25
CA HIS A 68 80.69 -26.46 -62.78
C HIS A 68 79.27 -26.78 -62.26
N ASP A 69 78.26 -26.85 -63.14
CA ASP A 69 76.87 -27.14 -62.78
C ASP A 69 76.58 -28.65 -62.77
N ASN A 70 75.95 -29.11 -61.69
CA ASN A 70 75.54 -30.51 -61.48
C ASN A 70 74.34 -30.95 -62.36
N HIS A 71 73.75 -30.03 -63.12
CA HIS A 71 72.68 -30.30 -64.09
C HIS A 71 73.01 -29.69 -65.45
N GLN A 72 73.02 -30.50 -66.51
CA GLN A 72 73.31 -30.04 -67.87
C GLN A 72 72.09 -30.20 -68.79
N VAL A 73 71.82 -29.18 -69.61
CA VAL A 73 70.84 -29.30 -70.69
C VAL A 73 71.58 -29.66 -71.98
N VAL A 74 71.28 -30.84 -72.53
CA VAL A 74 71.95 -31.38 -73.71
C VAL A 74 70.99 -31.35 -74.89
N ILE A 75 71.36 -30.60 -75.94
CA ILE A 75 70.58 -30.48 -77.18
C ILE A 75 71.26 -31.30 -78.29
N GLU A 76 70.60 -32.35 -78.76
CA GLU A 76 71.08 -33.18 -79.87
C GLU A 76 70.70 -32.57 -81.23
N ILE A 77 71.73 -31.97 -81.81
CA ILE A 77 72.08 -31.67 -83.20
C ILE A 77 71.78 -32.70 -84.31
N GLY A 78 70.57 -33.21 -84.56
CA GLY A 78 70.44 -34.29 -85.56
C GLY A 78 69.05 -34.65 -86.06
N SER A 79 68.98 -35.53 -87.07
CA SER A 79 67.75 -36.01 -87.71
C SER A 79 66.95 -37.03 -86.89
N ASN A 80 67.53 -37.56 -85.81
CA ASN A 80 66.87 -38.42 -84.83
C ASN A 80 67.62 -38.39 -83.49
N SER A 81 67.06 -38.95 -82.41
CA SER A 81 67.69 -39.00 -81.08
C SER A 81 68.65 -40.19 -80.92
N ALA A 82 69.66 -40.28 -81.77
CA ALA A 82 70.57 -41.42 -81.82
C ALA A 82 71.54 -41.47 -80.63
N LEU A 83 71.93 -40.32 -80.07
CA LEU A 83 72.95 -40.23 -79.02
C LEU A 83 72.37 -40.23 -77.59
N ARG A 84 71.04 -40.23 -77.42
CA ARG A 84 70.39 -40.20 -76.09
C ARG A 84 70.90 -41.27 -75.14
N GLY A 85 70.90 -42.54 -75.59
CA GLY A 85 71.32 -43.68 -74.79
C GLY A 85 72.78 -43.59 -74.35
N PRO A 86 73.73 -43.43 -75.29
CA PRO A 86 75.14 -43.23 -74.98
C PRO A 86 75.40 -42.02 -74.05
N ILE A 87 74.79 -40.86 -74.31
CA ILE A 87 74.93 -39.66 -73.47
C ILE A 87 74.44 -39.94 -72.05
N GLN A 88 73.28 -40.58 -71.90
CA GLN A 88 72.73 -40.94 -70.59
C GLN A 88 73.65 -41.87 -69.79
N GLN A 89 74.28 -42.85 -70.45
CA GLN A 89 75.25 -43.74 -69.81
C GLN A 89 76.51 -42.99 -69.38
N ILE A 90 77.03 -42.09 -70.23
CA ILE A 90 78.22 -41.29 -69.91
C ILE A 90 77.96 -40.36 -68.72
N LEU A 91 76.84 -39.63 -68.72
CA LEU A 91 76.51 -38.66 -67.66
C LEU A 91 76.22 -39.35 -66.32
N ARG A 92 75.55 -40.51 -66.34
CA ARG A 92 75.40 -41.37 -65.15
C ARG A 92 76.74 -41.84 -64.61
N SER A 93 77.71 -42.17 -65.47
CA SER A 93 79.03 -42.64 -65.03
C SER A 93 79.85 -41.58 -64.27
N ILE A 94 79.47 -40.31 -64.38
CA ILE A 94 80.10 -39.17 -63.69
C ILE A 94 79.13 -38.46 -62.72
N ASN A 95 78.02 -39.11 -62.34
CA ASN A 95 76.99 -38.61 -61.41
C ASN A 95 76.39 -37.24 -61.75
N MET A 96 76.32 -36.88 -63.04
CA MET A 96 75.75 -35.62 -63.47
C MET A 96 74.29 -35.79 -63.91
N SER A 97 73.41 -34.93 -63.41
CA SER A 97 72.02 -34.88 -63.84
C SER A 97 71.89 -34.14 -65.16
N PHE A 98 70.90 -34.47 -65.98
CA PHE A 98 70.73 -33.79 -67.26
C PHE A 98 69.29 -33.79 -67.77
N THR A 99 68.97 -32.75 -68.53
CA THR A 99 67.78 -32.67 -69.36
C THR A 99 68.21 -32.85 -70.82
N TYR A 100 67.61 -33.81 -71.51
CA TYR A 100 67.98 -34.14 -72.89
C TYR A 100 66.86 -33.75 -73.87
N CYS A 101 67.24 -33.02 -74.89
CA CYS A 101 66.38 -32.49 -75.93
C CYS A 101 66.93 -32.91 -77.30
N ALA A 102 66.15 -33.62 -78.12
CA ALA A 102 66.51 -33.90 -79.50
C ALA A 102 65.80 -32.92 -80.42
N THR A 103 66.50 -32.32 -81.38
CA THR A 103 65.90 -31.34 -82.30
C THR A 103 64.93 -31.98 -83.30
N MET A 104 65.13 -33.25 -83.66
CA MET A 104 64.21 -34.04 -84.47
C MET A 104 64.07 -35.47 -83.95
N ARG A 105 62.92 -36.10 -84.23
CA ARG A 105 62.64 -37.53 -83.98
C ARG A 105 61.82 -38.10 -85.14
N SER A 106 62.05 -39.36 -85.47
CA SER A 106 61.24 -40.04 -86.48
C SER A 106 59.77 -40.09 -86.07
N ASN A 107 58.85 -39.78 -87.00
CA ASN A 107 57.40 -39.78 -86.83
C ASN A 107 56.80 -38.67 -85.94
N GLU A 108 57.53 -37.57 -85.68
CA GLU A 108 57.00 -36.37 -85.02
C GLU A 108 57.10 -35.14 -85.93
N SER A 109 56.25 -34.11 -85.70
CA SER A 109 56.36 -32.84 -86.42
C SER A 109 57.64 -32.10 -86.03
N ASN A 110 58.46 -31.76 -87.03
CA ASN A 110 59.71 -31.02 -86.84
C ASN A 110 59.47 -29.68 -86.12
N LEU A 111 58.40 -28.95 -86.47
CA LEU A 111 58.07 -27.67 -85.86
C LEU A 111 57.72 -27.82 -84.37
N SER A 112 56.82 -28.74 -84.04
CA SER A 112 56.46 -29.03 -82.64
C SER A 112 57.67 -29.43 -81.81
N ARG A 113 58.64 -30.12 -82.43
CA ARG A 113 59.85 -30.52 -81.74
C ARG A 113 60.78 -29.38 -81.43
N VAL A 114 61.10 -28.55 -82.41
CA VAL A 114 61.91 -27.36 -82.19
C VAL A 114 61.25 -26.43 -81.16
N LEU A 115 59.93 -26.24 -81.21
CA LEU A 115 59.19 -25.44 -80.23
C LEU A 115 59.26 -26.02 -78.80
N SER A 116 59.18 -27.34 -78.62
CA SER A 116 59.41 -27.90 -77.28
C SER A 116 60.88 -27.90 -76.86
N VAL A 117 61.85 -27.95 -77.77
CA VAL A 117 63.25 -27.73 -77.39
C VAL A 117 63.38 -26.32 -76.81
N ALA A 118 62.80 -25.30 -77.46
CA ALA A 118 62.74 -23.94 -76.96
C ALA A 118 62.00 -23.84 -75.62
N GLY A 119 60.81 -24.44 -75.50
CA GLY A 119 60.03 -24.46 -74.25
C GLY A 119 60.75 -25.19 -73.10
N THR A 120 61.40 -26.32 -73.38
CA THR A 120 62.16 -27.07 -72.38
C THR A 120 63.41 -26.30 -71.96
N ALA A 121 64.11 -25.67 -72.90
CA ALA A 121 65.22 -24.78 -72.60
C ALA A 121 64.78 -23.61 -71.71
N TYR A 122 63.63 -22.98 -72.00
CA TYR A 122 63.06 -21.90 -71.20
C TYR A 122 62.69 -22.34 -69.77
N VAL A 123 62.02 -23.49 -69.60
CA VAL A 123 61.68 -24.05 -68.28
C VAL A 123 62.93 -24.45 -67.48
N ASN A 124 64.03 -24.80 -68.15
CA ASN A 124 65.32 -25.06 -67.51
C ASN A 124 66.21 -23.80 -67.40
N HIS A 125 65.61 -22.60 -67.49
CA HIS A 125 66.28 -21.31 -67.32
C HIS A 125 67.41 -20.99 -68.32
N LEU A 126 67.45 -21.66 -69.48
CA LEU A 126 68.34 -21.24 -70.55
C LEU A 126 67.82 -19.96 -71.22
N PRO A 127 68.71 -19.06 -71.67
CA PRO A 127 68.30 -17.87 -72.41
C PRO A 127 67.74 -18.28 -73.77
N VAL A 128 66.42 -18.26 -73.91
CA VAL A 128 65.71 -18.51 -75.16
C VAL A 128 65.06 -17.20 -75.61
N ASP A 129 65.43 -16.73 -76.78
CA ASP A 129 64.76 -15.61 -77.43
C ASP A 129 63.42 -16.08 -78.01
N LEU A 130 62.35 -15.90 -77.25
CA LEU A 130 61.00 -16.29 -77.67
C LEU A 130 60.49 -15.47 -78.85
N ILE A 131 60.99 -14.25 -79.05
CA ILE A 131 60.64 -13.42 -80.22
C ILE A 131 61.26 -14.05 -81.47
N ALA A 132 62.52 -14.47 -81.41
CA ALA A 132 63.18 -15.17 -82.51
C ALA A 132 62.53 -16.54 -82.81
N VAL A 133 62.12 -17.28 -81.77
CA VAL A 133 61.40 -18.56 -81.93
C VAL A 133 60.05 -18.36 -82.62
N ASN A 134 59.39 -17.22 -82.39
CA ASN A 134 58.12 -16.85 -83.01
C ASN A 134 58.30 -16.01 -84.29
N GLU A 135 59.44 -16.10 -84.98
CA GLU A 135 59.73 -15.39 -86.24
C GLU A 135 59.53 -13.86 -86.18
N GLY A 136 59.76 -13.24 -85.02
CA GLY A 136 59.61 -11.80 -84.81
C GLY A 136 58.20 -11.35 -84.42
N TYR A 137 57.25 -12.28 -84.28
CA TYR A 137 55.89 -11.97 -83.86
C TYR A 137 55.82 -11.69 -82.34
N GLN A 138 55.36 -10.50 -81.95
CA GLN A 138 55.31 -10.06 -80.54
C GLN A 138 54.04 -10.44 -79.77
N GLY A 139 53.02 -10.99 -80.45
CA GLY A 139 51.76 -11.45 -79.83
C GLY A 139 50.89 -10.35 -79.21
N GLU A 140 49.68 -10.73 -78.79
CA GLU A 140 48.75 -9.90 -78.01
C GLU A 140 48.58 -10.50 -76.59
N THR A 141 48.30 -9.67 -75.58
CA THR A 141 48.16 -10.14 -74.19
C THR A 141 46.82 -10.86 -73.97
N LEU A 142 46.87 -12.12 -73.52
CA LEU A 142 45.69 -12.86 -73.09
C LEU A 142 45.11 -12.26 -71.79
N THR A 143 43.85 -11.85 -71.81
CA THR A 143 43.18 -11.17 -70.67
C THR A 143 42.22 -12.06 -69.89
N ASP A 144 42.05 -13.31 -70.33
CA ASP A 144 41.02 -14.26 -69.87
C ASP A 144 41.59 -15.54 -69.26
N LEU A 145 42.86 -15.51 -68.80
CA LEU A 145 43.44 -16.65 -68.09
C LEU A 145 42.75 -16.86 -66.73
N PRO A 146 42.47 -18.12 -66.34
CA PRO A 146 41.91 -18.42 -65.03
C PRO A 146 42.84 -17.92 -63.91
N PRO A 147 42.30 -17.32 -62.83
CA PRO A 147 43.10 -16.84 -61.72
C PRO A 147 43.79 -18.00 -60.99
N TYR A 148 44.86 -17.67 -60.26
CA TYR A 148 45.63 -18.65 -59.50
C TYR A 148 44.74 -19.45 -58.52
N PRO A 149 44.72 -20.79 -58.60
CA PRO A 149 43.86 -21.61 -57.75
C PRO A 149 44.47 -21.76 -56.34
N TRP A 150 44.12 -20.83 -55.45
CA TRP A 150 44.53 -20.90 -54.04
C TRP A 150 44.06 -22.20 -53.37
N GLN A 151 44.95 -22.91 -52.70
CA GLN A 151 44.62 -24.09 -51.91
C GLN A 151 43.95 -23.65 -50.60
N ARG A 152 42.61 -23.77 -50.52
CA ARG A 152 41.77 -23.28 -49.40
C ARG A 152 41.38 -24.36 -48.38
N GLU A 153 42.03 -25.52 -48.42
CA GLU A 153 41.64 -26.70 -47.63
C GLU A 153 41.92 -26.52 -46.14
N ASP A 154 43.01 -25.83 -45.76
CA ASP A 154 43.44 -25.64 -44.37
C ASP A 154 43.61 -24.16 -44.01
N ILE A 155 42.50 -23.44 -43.82
CA ILE A 155 42.55 -22.07 -43.28
C ILE A 155 42.66 -22.17 -41.73
N PRO A 156 43.77 -21.77 -41.10
CA PRO A 156 43.92 -21.85 -39.64
C PRO A 156 43.05 -20.78 -38.96
N TRP A 157 41.79 -21.11 -38.68
CA TRP A 157 40.84 -20.27 -37.94
C TRP A 157 40.73 -20.72 -36.48
N ALA A 158 41.41 -20.01 -35.57
CA ALA A 158 41.34 -20.26 -34.13
C ALA A 158 40.27 -19.35 -33.48
N GLU A 159 39.14 -19.93 -33.10
CA GLU A 159 38.02 -19.21 -32.46
C GLU A 159 37.84 -19.61 -30.99
N THR A 160 37.59 -18.63 -30.12
CA THR A 160 37.32 -18.90 -28.69
C THR A 160 35.91 -19.46 -28.48
N ARG A 161 35.72 -20.20 -27.37
CA ARG A 161 34.39 -20.72 -26.97
C ARG A 161 33.33 -19.62 -26.91
N ILE A 162 33.66 -18.48 -26.29
CA ILE A 162 32.75 -17.34 -26.12
C ILE A 162 32.33 -16.78 -27.48
N SER A 163 33.27 -16.55 -28.39
CA SER A 163 32.97 -16.03 -29.74
C SER A 163 32.10 -17.01 -30.53
N LYS A 164 32.44 -18.31 -30.49
CA LYS A 164 31.66 -19.36 -31.15
C LYS A 164 30.24 -19.48 -30.60
N GLN A 165 30.08 -19.49 -29.28
CA GLN A 165 28.76 -19.55 -28.62
C GLN A 165 27.94 -18.29 -28.85
N TRP A 166 28.57 -17.11 -28.95
CA TRP A 166 27.87 -15.87 -29.27
C TRP A 166 27.32 -15.86 -30.71
N ARG A 167 28.09 -16.35 -31.70
CA ARG A 167 27.66 -16.42 -33.10
C ARG A 167 26.67 -17.57 -33.37
N LEU A 168 26.87 -18.71 -32.72
CA LEU A 168 26.11 -19.95 -32.94
C LEU A 168 25.19 -20.26 -31.76
N ARG A 169 24.53 -19.23 -31.21
CA ARG A 169 23.58 -19.43 -30.10
C ARG A 169 22.50 -20.41 -30.52
N GLN A 170 22.23 -21.38 -29.66
CA GLN A 170 21.22 -22.40 -29.90
C GLN A 170 19.80 -21.85 -29.79
N PHE A 171 19.57 -20.89 -28.89
CA PHE A 171 18.28 -20.27 -28.65
C PHE A 171 18.39 -18.75 -28.85
N PRO A 172 17.35 -18.10 -29.42
CA PRO A 172 17.28 -16.64 -29.52
C PRO A 172 17.16 -16.01 -28.13
N ARG A 173 17.36 -14.69 -28.03
CA ARG A 173 17.06 -13.93 -26.81
C ARG A 173 15.55 -14.06 -26.54
N HIS A 174 15.20 -14.56 -25.37
CA HIS A 174 13.82 -14.63 -24.90
C HIS A 174 13.43 -13.31 -24.21
N GLU A 175 12.20 -12.84 -24.38
CA GLU A 175 11.76 -11.51 -23.90
C GLU A 175 11.85 -11.34 -22.37
N LEU A 176 11.54 -12.39 -21.58
CA LEU A 176 11.76 -12.43 -20.13
C LEU A 176 13.15 -12.97 -19.74
N LEU A 177 13.51 -14.20 -20.17
CA LEU A 177 14.73 -14.88 -19.71
C LEU A 177 16.03 -14.23 -20.22
N GLY A 178 15.97 -13.55 -21.38
CA GLY A 178 17.12 -12.97 -22.02
C GLY A 178 17.97 -13.99 -22.76
N ALA A 179 19.30 -13.83 -22.67
CA ALA A 179 20.26 -14.69 -23.35
C ALA A 179 21.16 -15.40 -22.33
N ARG A 180 21.62 -16.61 -22.68
CA ARG A 180 22.53 -17.39 -21.85
C ARG A 180 23.88 -16.66 -21.69
N CYS A 181 24.34 -16.51 -20.46
CA CYS A 181 25.64 -15.92 -20.12
C CYS A 181 26.77 -16.80 -20.64
N LEU A 182 27.68 -16.24 -21.44
CA LEU A 182 28.74 -16.99 -22.10
C LEU A 182 29.85 -17.40 -21.11
N GLU A 183 29.97 -16.65 -20.02
CA GLU A 183 30.91 -16.87 -18.92
C GLU A 183 30.42 -17.95 -17.95
N SER A 184 29.12 -18.25 -17.95
CA SER A 184 28.54 -19.32 -17.12
C SER A 184 28.96 -20.71 -17.61
N ASN A 185 28.96 -21.68 -16.70
CA ASN A 185 29.28 -23.07 -17.01
C ASN A 185 27.99 -23.89 -17.21
N ASP A 186 28.10 -25.12 -17.71
CA ASP A 186 26.94 -25.97 -18.00
C ASP A 186 26.29 -26.61 -16.75
N PHE A 187 26.99 -26.63 -15.61
CA PHE A 187 26.47 -27.15 -14.34
C PHE A 187 25.67 -26.11 -13.56
N GLU A 188 26.08 -24.85 -13.70
CA GLU A 188 25.44 -23.67 -13.10
C GLU A 188 25.14 -22.62 -14.18
N PRO A 189 24.25 -22.92 -15.14
CA PRO A 189 23.98 -22.00 -16.23
C PRO A 189 23.22 -20.78 -15.73
N ALA A 190 23.54 -19.62 -16.32
CA ALA A 190 22.89 -18.36 -16.03
C ALA A 190 22.38 -17.69 -17.31
N TRP A 191 21.29 -16.94 -17.18
CA TRP A 191 20.73 -16.10 -18.22
C TRP A 191 20.61 -14.68 -17.69
N ARG A 192 20.90 -13.72 -18.58
CA ARG A 192 20.85 -12.29 -18.29
C ARG A 192 19.92 -11.59 -19.28
N ASN A 193 19.07 -10.73 -18.76
CA ASN A 193 18.22 -9.85 -19.55
C ASN A 193 18.21 -8.44 -18.98
N ILE A 194 18.03 -7.45 -19.85
CA ILE A 194 17.65 -6.09 -19.44
C ILE A 194 16.18 -5.95 -19.80
N LEU A 195 15.32 -5.97 -18.78
CA LEU A 195 13.89 -5.81 -18.97
C LEU A 195 13.55 -4.34 -19.23
N LYS A 196 13.04 -4.09 -20.44
CA LYS A 196 12.56 -2.78 -20.86
C LYS A 196 11.05 -2.81 -20.98
N GLY A 197 10.37 -1.83 -20.39
CA GLY A 197 8.91 -1.79 -20.39
C GLY A 197 8.26 -1.62 -21.77
N GLU A 198 9.03 -1.08 -22.73
CA GLU A 198 8.63 -0.94 -24.12
C GLU A 198 8.79 -2.25 -24.92
N GLU A 199 9.70 -3.14 -24.51
CA GLU A 199 9.94 -4.42 -25.19
C GLU A 199 8.91 -5.49 -24.75
N VAL A 200 8.50 -5.50 -23.47
CA VAL A 200 7.57 -6.50 -22.94
C VAL A 200 6.26 -5.83 -22.48
N LEU A 201 5.47 -5.39 -23.46
CA LEU A 201 4.31 -4.51 -23.24
C LEU A 201 3.24 -5.09 -22.30
N TRP A 202 3.03 -6.40 -22.32
CA TRP A 202 1.98 -7.04 -21.52
C TRP A 202 2.24 -6.92 -20.01
N ILE A 203 3.49 -6.78 -19.55
CA ILE A 203 3.81 -6.58 -18.13
C ILE A 203 3.17 -5.28 -17.61
N ASN A 204 3.04 -4.26 -18.46
CA ASN A 204 2.44 -2.96 -18.10
C ASN A 204 0.96 -3.08 -17.68
N HIS A 205 0.31 -4.20 -18.01
CA HIS A 205 -1.08 -4.46 -17.71
C HIS A 205 -1.25 -5.22 -16.38
N HIS A 206 -0.16 -5.61 -15.71
CA HIS A 206 -0.23 -6.18 -14.36
C HIS A 206 -0.01 -5.07 -13.32
N ARG A 207 -1.08 -4.33 -13.02
CA ARG A 207 -1.05 -3.21 -12.06
C ARG A 207 -1.72 -3.57 -10.76
N MET A 208 -1.05 -3.26 -9.66
CA MET A 208 -1.54 -3.49 -8.30
C MET A 208 -1.16 -2.28 -7.44
N MET A 209 -2.14 -1.71 -6.73
CA MET A 209 -2.02 -0.54 -5.88
C MET A 209 -1.42 0.68 -6.58
N GLY A 210 -1.75 0.89 -7.85
CA GLY A 210 -1.19 1.96 -8.69
C GLY A 210 0.19 1.68 -9.28
N TYR A 211 0.86 0.59 -8.90
CA TYR A 211 2.19 0.22 -9.37
C TYR A 211 2.15 -0.86 -10.45
N ILE A 212 3.10 -0.84 -11.39
CA ILE A 212 3.35 -1.95 -12.32
C ILE A 212 4.22 -2.98 -11.58
N VAL A 213 3.64 -4.15 -11.29
CA VAL A 213 4.33 -5.21 -10.54
C VAL A 213 4.60 -6.37 -11.49
N PHE A 214 5.83 -6.87 -11.52
CA PHE A 214 6.15 -8.07 -12.29
C PHE A 214 5.34 -9.27 -11.76
N PRO A 215 4.55 -9.95 -12.60
CA PRO A 215 3.66 -11.00 -12.13
C PRO A 215 4.45 -12.20 -11.63
N ALA A 216 4.03 -12.80 -10.51
CA ALA A 216 4.71 -13.94 -9.89
C ALA A 216 4.86 -15.13 -10.86
N VAL A 217 3.86 -15.34 -11.72
CA VAL A 217 3.88 -16.36 -12.79
C VAL A 217 4.92 -16.11 -13.87
N GLY A 218 5.43 -14.86 -13.99
CA GLY A 218 6.57 -14.54 -14.83
C GLY A 218 7.85 -15.25 -14.36
N TYR A 219 8.05 -15.41 -13.05
CA TYR A 219 9.19 -16.18 -12.52
C TYR A 219 9.08 -17.68 -12.82
N ILE A 220 7.85 -18.21 -12.81
CA ILE A 220 7.57 -19.59 -13.21
C ILE A 220 7.92 -19.79 -14.70
N ALA A 221 7.56 -18.83 -15.55
CA ALA A 221 7.89 -18.85 -16.97
C ALA A 221 9.41 -18.78 -17.22
N LEU A 222 10.14 -17.94 -16.47
CA LEU A 222 11.61 -17.88 -16.51
C LEU A 222 12.24 -19.25 -16.21
N ALA A 223 11.81 -19.88 -15.11
CA ALA A 223 12.33 -21.19 -14.71
C ALA A 223 11.96 -22.29 -15.71
N SER A 224 10.73 -22.28 -16.23
CA SER A 224 10.25 -23.24 -17.23
C SER A 224 10.99 -23.09 -18.57
N GLU A 225 11.26 -21.87 -19.02
CA GLU A 225 12.02 -21.65 -20.26
C GLU A 225 13.49 -22.04 -20.07
N ALA A 226 14.09 -21.70 -18.94
CA ALA A 226 15.48 -22.08 -18.64
C ALA A 226 15.65 -23.60 -18.61
N ILE A 227 14.74 -24.36 -17.96
CA ILE A 227 14.83 -25.82 -17.95
C ILE A 227 14.59 -26.44 -19.33
N ARG A 228 13.74 -25.82 -20.18
CA ARG A 228 13.57 -26.23 -21.58
C ARG A 228 14.86 -26.06 -22.37
N GLN A 229 15.59 -24.95 -22.18
CA GLN A 229 16.87 -24.74 -22.84
C GLN A 229 17.97 -25.70 -22.37
N ILE A 230 17.91 -26.17 -21.11
CA ILE A 230 18.85 -27.18 -20.58
C ILE A 230 18.50 -28.58 -21.09
N THR A 231 17.23 -28.99 -21.01
CA THR A 231 16.80 -30.39 -21.17
C THR A 231 16.18 -30.70 -22.53
N GLY A 232 15.72 -29.69 -23.27
CA GLY A 232 14.92 -29.83 -24.48
C GLY A 232 13.45 -30.20 -24.24
N SER A 233 13.04 -30.45 -22.99
CA SER A 233 11.66 -30.81 -22.65
C SER A 233 10.74 -29.58 -22.67
N SER A 234 9.64 -29.66 -23.42
CA SER A 234 8.57 -28.65 -23.41
C SER A 234 7.65 -28.74 -22.18
N ILE A 235 7.77 -29.81 -21.41
CA ILE A 235 7.06 -30.04 -20.15
C ILE A 235 8.01 -29.74 -19.00
N SER A 236 7.51 -29.05 -17.98
CA SER A 236 8.26 -28.76 -16.76
C SER A 236 7.42 -28.98 -15.50
N THR A 237 8.11 -29.34 -14.42
CA THR A 237 7.54 -29.35 -13.07
C THR A 237 8.40 -28.49 -12.17
N LEU A 238 7.76 -27.60 -11.42
CA LEU A 238 8.39 -26.79 -10.39
C LEU A 238 7.86 -27.20 -9.01
N GLU A 239 8.71 -27.13 -8.00
CA GLU A 239 8.37 -27.39 -6.61
C GLU A 239 8.97 -26.35 -5.68
N GLN A 240 8.28 -26.11 -4.56
CA GLN A 240 8.73 -25.24 -3.48
C GLN A 240 9.12 -23.84 -3.99
N VAL A 241 8.27 -23.26 -4.84
CA VAL A 241 8.50 -21.93 -5.41
C VAL A 241 8.16 -20.90 -4.35
N MET A 242 9.17 -20.17 -3.90
CA MET A 242 9.08 -19.09 -2.93
C MET A 242 9.24 -17.75 -3.63
N PHE A 243 8.36 -16.81 -3.31
CA PHE A 243 8.44 -15.41 -3.71
C PHE A 243 8.82 -14.58 -2.49
N MET A 244 9.92 -13.83 -2.57
CA MET A 244 10.45 -13.08 -1.42
C MET A 244 10.15 -11.59 -1.52
N GLU A 245 10.44 -10.98 -2.67
CA GLU A 245 10.23 -9.55 -2.88
C GLU A 245 9.62 -9.31 -4.25
N ALA A 246 8.57 -8.50 -4.31
CA ALA A 246 7.90 -8.16 -5.57
C ALA A 246 8.78 -7.19 -6.37
N LEU A 247 8.97 -7.47 -7.65
CA LEU A 247 9.66 -6.53 -8.54
C LEU A 247 8.67 -5.45 -9.01
N VAL A 248 8.78 -4.26 -8.42
CA VAL A 248 8.04 -3.07 -8.85
C VAL A 248 8.86 -2.33 -9.90
N ARG A 249 8.22 -1.91 -11.00
CA ARG A 249 8.90 -1.14 -12.06
C ARG A 249 8.59 0.34 -11.97
N ASP A 250 9.62 1.16 -11.93
CA ASP A 250 9.64 2.62 -11.75
C ASP A 250 10.24 3.35 -12.97
N GLU A 251 9.99 2.83 -14.18
CA GLU A 251 10.42 3.34 -15.50
C GLU A 251 11.90 3.09 -15.89
N GLU A 252 12.74 2.57 -15.00
CA GLU A 252 14.15 2.24 -15.32
C GLU A 252 14.34 0.88 -16.02
N ASP A 253 15.48 0.72 -16.71
CA ASP A 253 15.94 -0.53 -17.30
C ASP A 253 16.40 -1.48 -16.17
N ILE A 254 15.66 -2.57 -15.94
CA ILE A 254 15.96 -3.50 -14.84
C ILE A 254 16.77 -4.69 -15.36
N GLU A 255 17.97 -4.89 -14.82
CA GLU A 255 18.73 -6.11 -15.09
C GLU A 255 18.14 -7.27 -14.30
N ILE A 256 17.74 -8.34 -14.99
CA ILE A 256 17.31 -9.61 -14.39
C ILE A 256 18.32 -10.71 -14.73
N MET A 257 18.63 -11.52 -13.72
CA MET A 257 19.47 -12.69 -13.84
C MET A 257 18.75 -13.92 -13.30
N THR A 258 18.64 -14.97 -14.13
CA THR A 258 18.14 -16.29 -13.74
C THR A 258 19.31 -17.26 -13.69
N THR A 259 19.48 -17.92 -12.56
CA THR A 259 20.54 -18.92 -12.34
C THR A 259 19.93 -20.27 -12.04
N MET A 260 20.55 -21.32 -12.55
CA MET A 260 20.17 -22.72 -12.32
C MET A 260 21.35 -23.44 -11.70
N ARG A 261 21.10 -24.34 -10.76
CA ARG A 261 22.11 -25.20 -10.14
C ARG A 261 21.57 -26.61 -10.00
N LYS A 262 22.25 -27.59 -10.59
CA LYS A 262 21.82 -28.98 -10.50
C LYS A 262 21.89 -29.47 -9.05
N THR A 263 20.80 -30.02 -8.52
CA THR A 263 20.76 -30.55 -7.16
C THR A 263 21.48 -31.90 -7.09
N THR A 264 22.26 -32.15 -6.04
CA THR A 264 22.89 -33.46 -5.83
C THR A 264 21.99 -34.35 -4.98
N MET A 265 21.76 -35.61 -5.40
CA MET A 265 21.06 -36.60 -4.56
C MET A 265 21.99 -37.21 -3.51
N ASN A 266 23.26 -37.41 -3.86
CA ASN A 266 24.36 -37.78 -2.97
C ASN A 266 25.68 -37.31 -3.59
N ALA A 267 26.82 -37.57 -2.95
CA ALA A 267 28.14 -37.13 -3.43
C ALA A 267 28.56 -37.68 -4.81
N THR A 268 27.82 -38.65 -5.37
CA THR A 268 28.16 -39.36 -6.62
C THR A 268 27.06 -39.32 -7.70
N MET A 269 25.86 -38.81 -7.37
CA MET A 269 24.70 -38.81 -8.27
C MET A 269 23.98 -37.47 -8.23
N ASP A 270 23.84 -36.86 -9.40
CA ASP A 270 23.01 -35.68 -9.59
C ASP A 270 21.52 -36.06 -9.65
N SER A 271 20.67 -35.15 -9.19
CA SER A 271 19.22 -35.18 -9.37
C SER A 271 18.82 -34.70 -10.77
N ASP A 272 17.60 -35.03 -11.18
CA ASP A 272 16.92 -34.41 -12.34
C ASP A 272 16.43 -32.99 -12.03
N TRP A 273 16.47 -32.60 -10.75
CA TRP A 273 16.06 -31.29 -10.25
C TRP A 273 17.19 -30.27 -10.32
N TYR A 274 16.81 -29.05 -10.70
CA TYR A 274 17.65 -27.86 -10.65
C TYR A 274 17.05 -26.89 -9.65
N GLU A 275 17.86 -26.40 -8.73
CA GLU A 275 17.51 -25.23 -7.93
C GLU A 275 17.65 -23.99 -8.81
N PHE A 276 16.62 -23.15 -8.84
CA PHE A 276 16.63 -21.90 -9.59
C PHE A 276 16.53 -20.70 -8.66
N THR A 277 17.17 -19.61 -9.06
CA THR A 277 17.04 -18.31 -8.40
C THR A 277 16.92 -17.21 -9.45
N VAL A 278 15.96 -16.31 -9.25
CA VAL A 278 15.78 -15.09 -10.06
C VAL A 278 16.08 -13.88 -9.19
N CYS A 279 17.04 -13.07 -9.64
CA CYS A 279 17.42 -11.81 -9.00
C CYS A 279 17.28 -10.65 -9.99
N SER A 280 17.11 -9.44 -9.48
CA SER A 280 17.28 -8.21 -10.26
C SER A 280 18.35 -7.30 -9.67
N TYR A 281 18.86 -6.38 -10.48
CA TYR A 281 19.79 -5.34 -10.07
C TYR A 281 19.19 -3.98 -10.42
N ASN A 282 18.97 -3.14 -9.40
CA ASN A 282 18.32 -1.83 -9.51
C ASN A 282 19.32 -0.66 -9.51
N GLY A 283 20.58 -0.90 -9.91
CA GLY A 283 21.63 0.10 -9.88
C GLY A 283 22.41 0.18 -8.56
N GLN A 284 21.79 -0.14 -7.42
CA GLN A 284 22.43 -0.08 -6.09
C GLN A 284 22.81 -1.46 -5.53
N GLY A 285 21.99 -2.49 -5.77
CA GLY A 285 22.19 -3.81 -5.20
C GLY A 285 21.41 -4.90 -5.91
N TRP A 286 21.73 -6.14 -5.56
CA TRP A 286 21.01 -7.32 -6.04
C TRP A 286 19.86 -7.66 -5.10
N THR A 287 18.66 -7.79 -5.65
CA THR A 287 17.47 -8.24 -4.93
C THR A 287 17.05 -9.62 -5.42
N LYS A 288 16.84 -10.57 -4.49
CA LYS A 288 16.38 -11.92 -4.81
C LYS A 288 14.85 -11.94 -4.79
N HIS A 289 14.21 -12.26 -5.92
CA HIS A 289 12.75 -12.20 -6.06
C HIS A 289 12.06 -13.55 -5.93
N CYS A 290 12.63 -14.58 -6.57
CA CYS A 290 12.03 -15.91 -6.59
C CYS A 290 13.11 -16.99 -6.48
N SER A 291 12.81 -18.08 -5.77
CA SER A 291 13.61 -19.31 -5.83
C SER A 291 12.75 -20.55 -5.69
N GLY A 292 13.24 -21.68 -6.17
CA GLY A 292 12.55 -22.96 -6.06
C GLY A 292 13.33 -24.05 -6.77
N ARG A 293 12.66 -25.19 -7.03
CA ARG A 293 13.23 -26.28 -7.82
C ARG A 293 12.45 -26.48 -9.10
N VAL A 294 13.12 -26.87 -10.17
CA VAL A 294 12.52 -27.17 -11.48
C VAL A 294 13.16 -28.39 -12.12
N ARG A 295 12.37 -29.17 -12.85
CA ARG A 295 12.83 -30.29 -13.68
C ARG A 295 12.12 -30.30 -15.03
N GLY A 296 12.72 -30.98 -16.00
CA GLY A 296 12.04 -31.37 -17.24
C GLY A 296 11.11 -32.56 -17.00
N GLY A 297 9.95 -32.54 -17.63
CA GLY A 297 8.93 -33.60 -17.54
C GLY A 297 8.07 -33.54 -16.27
N THR A 298 7.43 -34.66 -15.96
CA THR A 298 6.59 -34.82 -14.75
C THR A 298 7.33 -35.60 -13.66
N ASP A 299 7.09 -35.25 -12.41
CA ASP A 299 7.54 -35.95 -11.20
C ASP A 299 6.55 -37.05 -10.74
N GLN A 300 5.26 -36.86 -10.99
CA GLN A 300 4.17 -37.69 -10.48
C GLN A 300 3.01 -37.85 -11.49
N PRO A 301 2.08 -38.80 -11.28
CA PRO A 301 0.89 -38.93 -12.12
C PRO A 301 0.01 -37.67 -12.10
N LEU A 302 -0.54 -37.31 -13.26
CA LEU A 302 -1.41 -36.14 -13.42
C LEU A 302 -2.80 -36.37 -12.80
N PRO A 303 -3.48 -35.29 -12.37
CA PRO A 303 -4.85 -35.38 -11.88
C PRO A 303 -5.82 -35.79 -13.00
N SER A 304 -7.06 -36.12 -12.62
CA SER A 304 -8.14 -36.35 -13.59
C SER A 304 -8.35 -35.13 -14.50
N ASN A 305 -8.44 -35.38 -15.80
CA ASN A 305 -8.75 -34.40 -16.84
C ASN A 305 -10.23 -33.98 -16.89
N THR A 306 -11.08 -34.53 -16.01
CA THR A 306 -12.50 -34.16 -15.95
C THR A 306 -12.68 -32.82 -15.24
N ILE A 307 -13.32 -31.84 -15.91
CA ILE A 307 -13.75 -30.57 -15.33
C ILE A 307 -15.23 -30.72 -14.89
N SER A 308 -15.60 -30.09 -13.77
CA SER A 308 -16.97 -30.05 -13.26
C SER A 308 -17.91 -29.30 -14.21
N GLU A 309 -19.18 -29.71 -14.23
CA GLU A 309 -20.24 -28.92 -14.86
C GLU A 309 -20.30 -27.49 -14.30
N PRO A 310 -20.75 -26.49 -15.08
CA PRO A 310 -20.86 -25.10 -14.63
C PRO A 310 -21.65 -24.98 -13.32
N PHE A 311 -21.15 -24.17 -12.39
CA PHE A 311 -21.81 -23.97 -11.11
C PHE A 311 -23.04 -23.07 -11.21
N ALA A 312 -23.95 -23.18 -10.24
CA ALA A 312 -25.23 -22.45 -10.24
C ALA A 312 -25.10 -20.91 -10.23
N ARG A 313 -24.02 -20.36 -9.65
CA ARG A 313 -23.79 -18.91 -9.62
C ARG A 313 -22.94 -18.50 -10.80
N GLN A 314 -23.53 -17.71 -11.71
CA GLN A 314 -22.80 -17.06 -12.79
C GLN A 314 -22.24 -15.72 -12.35
N ILE A 315 -21.03 -15.40 -12.83
CA ILE A 315 -20.32 -14.17 -12.50
C ILE A 315 -19.97 -13.46 -13.80
N SER A 316 -20.35 -12.19 -13.91
CA SER A 316 -19.97 -11.37 -15.05
C SER A 316 -18.50 -10.98 -14.96
N SER A 317 -17.74 -11.26 -16.02
CA SER A 317 -16.32 -10.87 -16.14
C SER A 317 -16.12 -9.36 -15.91
N TYR A 318 -16.94 -8.51 -16.54
CA TYR A 318 -16.92 -7.06 -16.29
C TYR A 318 -17.13 -6.69 -14.82
N ARG A 319 -18.09 -7.34 -14.14
CA ARG A 319 -18.32 -7.07 -12.71
C ARG A 319 -17.17 -7.56 -11.84
N TRP A 320 -16.51 -8.65 -12.22
CA TRP A 320 -15.35 -9.18 -11.50
C TRP A 320 -14.19 -8.18 -11.55
N TYR A 321 -13.78 -7.75 -12.73
CA TYR A 321 -12.65 -6.83 -12.88
C TYR A 321 -12.94 -5.43 -12.29
N ARG A 322 -14.18 -4.94 -12.34
CA ARG A 322 -14.61 -3.73 -11.59
C ARG A 322 -14.50 -3.87 -10.07
N ARG A 323 -14.60 -5.07 -9.51
CA ARG A 323 -14.38 -5.31 -8.07
C ARG A 323 -12.89 -5.35 -7.75
N CYS A 324 -12.08 -5.96 -8.62
CA CYS A 324 -10.62 -5.96 -8.55
C CYS A 324 -10.08 -4.52 -8.55
N GLU A 325 -10.48 -3.70 -9.53
CA GLU A 325 -10.07 -2.30 -9.66
C GLU A 325 -10.38 -1.48 -8.38
N LYS A 326 -11.59 -1.64 -7.82
CA LYS A 326 -11.97 -0.96 -6.56
C LYS A 326 -11.15 -1.36 -5.34
N LYS A 327 -10.45 -2.50 -5.40
CA LYS A 327 -9.50 -2.95 -4.38
C LYS A 327 -8.05 -2.61 -4.70
N GLY A 328 -7.78 -1.90 -5.80
CA GLY A 328 -6.44 -1.59 -6.27
C GLY A 328 -5.81 -2.69 -7.12
N LEU A 329 -6.56 -3.71 -7.55
CA LEU A 329 -6.10 -4.71 -8.51
C LEU A 329 -6.50 -4.27 -9.92
N GLU A 330 -5.70 -3.37 -10.48
CA GLU A 330 -5.94 -2.63 -11.73
C GLU A 330 -5.48 -3.44 -12.96
N TYR A 331 -5.94 -4.69 -13.07
CA TYR A 331 -5.60 -5.53 -14.23
C TYR A 331 -5.98 -4.84 -15.53
N GLY A 332 -5.01 -4.71 -16.45
CA GLY A 332 -5.25 -4.22 -17.80
C GLY A 332 -5.70 -5.33 -18.74
N SER A 333 -6.07 -4.97 -19.97
CA SER A 333 -6.74 -5.86 -20.95
C SER A 333 -6.07 -7.22 -21.23
N ARG A 334 -4.75 -7.38 -21.02
CA ARG A 334 -4.02 -8.64 -21.18
C ARG A 334 -4.27 -9.63 -20.02
N PHE A 335 -4.61 -9.11 -18.84
CA PHE A 335 -4.94 -9.89 -17.63
C PHE A 335 -6.46 -10.00 -17.41
N GLU A 336 -7.27 -9.25 -18.17
CA GLU A 336 -8.74 -9.28 -18.13
C GLU A 336 -9.37 -10.35 -19.05
N GLY A 337 -8.79 -11.56 -19.10
CA GLY A 337 -9.17 -12.59 -20.07
C GLY A 337 -10.20 -13.63 -19.60
N LEU A 338 -10.69 -13.55 -18.37
CA LEU A 338 -11.60 -14.57 -17.84
C LEU A 338 -13.00 -14.53 -18.48
N GLN A 339 -13.46 -15.70 -18.92
CA GLN A 339 -14.78 -15.93 -19.51
C GLN A 339 -15.53 -17.05 -18.79
N ASP A 340 -16.85 -17.15 -19.01
CA ASP A 340 -17.73 -18.23 -18.51
C ASP A 340 -17.56 -18.56 -17.02
N ILE A 341 -17.40 -17.51 -16.21
CA ILE A 341 -17.08 -17.64 -14.79
C ILE A 341 -18.30 -18.16 -14.01
N THR A 342 -18.12 -19.27 -13.31
CA THR A 342 -19.13 -19.83 -12.40
C THR A 342 -18.52 -20.20 -11.05
N ALA A 343 -19.29 -20.06 -9.97
CA ALA A 343 -18.86 -20.41 -8.61
C ALA A 343 -19.91 -21.23 -7.86
N SER A 344 -19.47 -22.11 -6.96
CA SER A 344 -20.39 -22.88 -6.13
C SER A 344 -20.89 -22.03 -4.96
N PRO A 345 -22.22 -21.98 -4.70
CA PRO A 345 -22.74 -21.31 -3.51
C PRO A 345 -22.48 -22.10 -2.21
N LEU A 346 -22.10 -23.37 -2.30
CA LEU A 346 -21.95 -24.27 -1.14
C LEU A 346 -20.48 -24.49 -0.77
N ARG A 347 -19.64 -24.81 -1.75
CA ARG A 347 -18.20 -25.08 -1.57
C ARG A 347 -17.34 -23.94 -2.09
N ASN A 348 -16.11 -23.81 -1.59
CA ASN A 348 -15.14 -22.84 -2.11
C ASN A 348 -14.53 -23.37 -3.41
N ALA A 349 -15.31 -23.32 -4.48
CA ALA A 349 -14.92 -23.79 -5.80
C ALA A 349 -15.45 -22.85 -6.88
N ALA A 350 -14.64 -22.63 -7.91
CA ALA A 350 -15.00 -21.85 -9.08
C ALA A 350 -14.42 -22.46 -10.36
N ARG A 351 -15.01 -22.09 -11.49
CA ARG A 351 -14.61 -22.46 -12.83
C ARG A 351 -14.60 -21.22 -13.70
N GLY A 352 -13.70 -21.21 -14.68
CA GLY A 352 -13.67 -20.22 -15.75
C GLY A 352 -13.11 -20.81 -17.04
N ARG A 353 -13.14 -20.01 -18.10
CA ARG A 353 -12.50 -20.28 -19.39
C ARG A 353 -11.49 -19.18 -19.68
N VAL A 354 -10.35 -19.56 -20.25
CA VAL A 354 -9.28 -18.65 -20.68
C VAL A 354 -8.91 -18.96 -22.14
N GLU A 355 -8.56 -17.93 -22.89
CA GLU A 355 -8.19 -18.02 -24.30
C GLU A 355 -6.76 -17.52 -24.49
N ASP A 356 -5.97 -18.27 -25.26
CA ASP A 356 -4.55 -18.01 -25.52
C ASP A 356 -4.33 -17.70 -27.00
N ASP A 357 -4.12 -16.42 -27.33
CA ASP A 357 -3.80 -15.98 -28.69
C ASP A 357 -2.28 -15.98 -28.92
N ARG A 358 -1.81 -17.09 -29.48
CA ARG A 358 -0.38 -17.35 -29.71
C ARG A 358 0.26 -16.45 -30.75
N GLU A 359 -0.51 -15.78 -31.60
CA GLU A 359 0.04 -14.83 -32.58
C GLU A 359 0.59 -13.56 -31.89
N LEU A 360 0.18 -13.31 -30.65
CA LEU A 360 0.58 -12.15 -29.86
C LEU A 360 1.85 -12.39 -29.02
N HIS A 361 2.51 -13.55 -29.16
CA HIS A 361 3.70 -13.92 -28.38
C HIS A 361 4.98 -13.71 -29.19
N ASP A 362 5.89 -12.87 -28.69
CA ASP A 362 7.21 -12.66 -29.32
C ASP A 362 8.23 -13.76 -28.95
N SER A 363 7.98 -14.49 -27.86
CA SER A 363 8.83 -15.58 -27.35
C SER A 363 8.03 -16.86 -27.08
N TYR A 364 8.74 -17.98 -26.96
CA TYR A 364 8.12 -19.27 -26.67
C TYR A 364 7.66 -19.34 -25.20
N TYR A 365 6.40 -19.74 -25.00
CA TYR A 365 5.85 -20.12 -23.69
C TYR A 365 5.11 -21.46 -23.79
N ALA A 366 5.21 -22.30 -22.75
CA ALA A 366 4.33 -23.46 -22.63
C ALA A 366 2.86 -23.02 -22.47
N ILE A 367 2.63 -22.08 -21.54
CA ILE A 367 1.42 -21.28 -21.39
C ILE A 367 1.89 -19.86 -21.05
N HIS A 368 1.32 -18.85 -21.71
CA HIS A 368 1.74 -17.47 -21.51
C HIS A 368 1.46 -17.00 -20.07
N PRO A 369 2.35 -16.21 -19.42
CA PRO A 369 2.19 -15.78 -18.03
C PRO A 369 0.84 -15.13 -17.72
N THR A 370 0.30 -14.32 -18.63
CA THR A 370 -1.01 -13.68 -18.45
C THR A 370 -2.14 -14.70 -18.27
N ILE A 371 -2.08 -15.83 -18.96
CA ILE A 371 -3.09 -16.89 -18.91
C ILE A 371 -2.98 -17.69 -17.60
N VAL A 372 -1.75 -17.96 -17.16
CA VAL A 372 -1.49 -18.58 -15.85
C VAL A 372 -2.03 -17.68 -14.74
N ASP A 373 -1.86 -16.36 -14.84
CA ASP A 373 -2.42 -15.40 -13.88
C ASP A 373 -3.94 -15.35 -13.91
N GLN A 374 -4.57 -15.38 -15.09
CA GLN A 374 -6.03 -15.50 -15.17
C GLN A 374 -6.53 -16.77 -14.47
N CYS A 375 -5.80 -17.88 -14.56
CA CYS A 375 -6.15 -19.09 -13.80
C CYS A 375 -6.01 -18.89 -12.28
N LEU A 376 -5.00 -18.13 -11.82
CA LEU A 376 -4.87 -17.71 -10.41
C LEU A 376 -6.10 -16.91 -9.94
N GLN A 377 -6.60 -16.01 -10.78
CA GLN A 377 -7.76 -15.17 -10.45
C GLN A 377 -9.03 -16.01 -10.19
N VAL A 378 -9.20 -17.17 -10.86
CA VAL A 378 -10.34 -18.09 -10.59
C VAL A 378 -10.29 -18.67 -9.18
N MET A 379 -9.09 -18.89 -8.64
CA MET A 379 -8.94 -19.32 -7.25
C MET A 379 -9.38 -18.23 -6.26
N VAL A 380 -9.12 -16.95 -6.57
CA VAL A 380 -9.64 -15.84 -5.76
C VAL A 380 -11.17 -15.85 -5.74
N ILE A 381 -11.81 -16.09 -6.89
CA ILE A 381 -13.27 -16.24 -7.02
C ILE A 381 -13.79 -17.48 -6.25
N ALA A 382 -13.01 -18.56 -6.18
CA ALA A 382 -13.40 -19.73 -5.40
C ALA A 382 -13.43 -19.43 -3.89
N SER A 383 -12.55 -18.54 -3.41
CA SER A 383 -12.36 -18.24 -1.98
C SER A 383 -13.56 -17.57 -1.29
N ASP A 384 -14.40 -16.89 -2.07
CA ASP A 384 -15.55 -16.12 -1.60
C ASP A 384 -16.88 -16.65 -2.18
N LYS A 385 -16.82 -17.81 -2.85
CA LYS A 385 -17.96 -18.44 -3.53
C LYS A 385 -18.58 -17.52 -4.59
N GLY A 386 -17.85 -16.52 -5.08
CA GLY A 386 -18.35 -15.51 -6.02
C GLY A 386 -19.29 -14.46 -5.43
N VAL A 387 -19.39 -14.34 -4.10
CA VAL A 387 -20.31 -13.39 -3.43
C VAL A 387 -19.69 -12.01 -3.25
N SER A 388 -18.39 -11.94 -2.92
CA SER A 388 -17.84 -10.76 -2.29
C SER A 388 -17.95 -9.55 -3.19
N HIS A 389 -18.31 -8.41 -2.57
CA HIS A 389 -18.27 -7.11 -3.21
C HIS A 389 -16.84 -6.71 -3.57
N TYR A 390 -15.86 -7.32 -2.90
CA TYR A 390 -14.45 -7.07 -3.11
C TYR A 390 -13.59 -8.33 -2.91
N PRO A 391 -12.52 -8.53 -3.71
CA PRO A 391 -11.61 -9.66 -3.53
C PRO A 391 -10.64 -9.42 -2.36
N ASP A 392 -11.15 -9.40 -1.11
CA ASP A 392 -10.33 -9.12 0.09
C ASP A 392 -9.19 -10.12 0.31
N LYS A 393 -9.28 -11.30 -0.32
CA LYS A 393 -8.28 -12.38 -0.24
C LYS A 393 -7.33 -12.42 -1.44
N ALA A 394 -7.47 -11.47 -2.37
CA ALA A 394 -6.52 -11.31 -3.44
C ALA A 394 -5.29 -10.55 -2.95
N GLY A 395 -4.15 -10.91 -3.52
CA GLY A 395 -2.90 -10.21 -3.31
C GLY A 395 -1.74 -11.03 -3.85
N MET A 396 -0.55 -10.83 -3.29
CA MET A 396 0.68 -11.33 -3.88
C MET A 396 0.90 -12.81 -3.57
N PRO A 397 1.26 -13.64 -4.57
CA PRO A 397 1.75 -14.99 -4.32
C PRO A 397 3.01 -14.98 -3.45
N LEU A 398 3.02 -15.84 -2.43
CA LEU A 398 4.12 -16.01 -1.47
C LEU A 398 4.83 -17.35 -1.67
N TYR A 399 4.04 -18.40 -1.86
CA TYR A 399 4.53 -19.77 -1.96
C TYR A 399 3.67 -20.61 -2.89
N ILE A 400 4.29 -21.49 -3.65
CA ILE A 400 3.62 -22.54 -4.41
C ILE A 400 4.33 -23.86 -4.16
N ASP A 401 3.60 -24.85 -3.64
CA ASP A 401 4.13 -26.18 -3.36
C ASP A 401 4.55 -26.89 -4.66
N ARG A 402 3.67 -26.90 -5.66
CA ARG A 402 3.97 -27.53 -6.96
C ARG A 402 3.26 -26.85 -8.13
N VAL A 403 3.97 -26.75 -9.25
CA VAL A 403 3.45 -26.33 -10.56
C VAL A 403 3.82 -27.37 -11.61
N TYR A 404 2.84 -27.89 -12.34
CA TYR A 404 3.07 -28.67 -13.55
C TYR A 404 2.66 -27.83 -14.76
N LEU A 405 3.52 -27.76 -15.78
CA LEU A 405 3.30 -26.98 -16.99
C LEU A 405 3.59 -27.83 -18.24
N ALA A 406 2.62 -27.88 -19.14
CA ALA A 406 2.75 -28.44 -20.48
C ALA A 406 2.23 -27.43 -21.52
N PRO A 407 2.58 -27.60 -22.82
CA PRO A 407 2.07 -26.72 -23.86
C PRO A 407 0.54 -26.66 -23.89
N GLY A 408 -0.03 -25.47 -23.77
CA GLY A 408 -1.48 -25.24 -23.74
C GLY A 408 -2.17 -25.39 -25.10
N SER A 409 -3.40 -24.87 -25.21
CA SER A 409 -4.16 -24.72 -26.46
C SER A 409 -4.82 -23.34 -26.54
N SER A 410 -5.43 -23.00 -27.68
CA SER A 410 -6.11 -21.70 -27.85
C SER A 410 -7.26 -21.45 -26.88
N SER A 411 -7.96 -22.51 -26.43
CA SER A 411 -8.99 -22.42 -25.40
C SER A 411 -8.77 -23.46 -24.31
N MET A 412 -8.91 -23.06 -23.06
CA MET A 412 -8.64 -23.88 -21.88
C MET A 412 -9.66 -23.63 -20.77
N LEU A 413 -10.03 -24.69 -20.05
CA LEU A 413 -10.94 -24.62 -18.90
C LEU A 413 -10.15 -24.74 -17.61
N VAL A 414 -10.41 -23.84 -16.67
CA VAL A 414 -9.81 -23.82 -15.33
C VAL A 414 -10.85 -24.17 -14.28
N GLU A 415 -10.48 -25.06 -13.35
CA GLU A 415 -11.25 -25.33 -12.14
C GLU A 415 -10.36 -25.12 -10.92
N ALA A 416 -10.83 -24.31 -9.98
CA ALA A 416 -10.13 -23.96 -8.76
C ALA A 416 -10.93 -24.32 -7.51
N THR A 417 -10.23 -24.74 -6.47
CA THR A 417 -10.76 -25.02 -5.14
C THR A 417 -9.83 -24.46 -4.07
N THR A 418 -10.37 -23.86 -3.02
CA THR A 418 -9.57 -23.28 -1.93
C THR A 418 -9.85 -23.98 -0.61
N THR A 419 -8.80 -24.29 0.14
CA THR A 419 -8.88 -24.87 1.49
C THR A 419 -8.99 -23.76 2.53
N ASP A 420 -9.86 -24.00 3.52
CA ASP A 420 -10.22 -23.15 4.67
C ASP A 420 -9.69 -21.70 4.65
N PRO A 421 -10.31 -20.80 3.87
CA PRO A 421 -9.73 -19.50 3.62
C PRO A 421 -9.92 -18.62 4.85
N THR A 422 -8.93 -18.62 5.74
CA THR A 422 -8.85 -17.70 6.88
C THR A 422 -8.70 -16.25 6.37
N LYS A 423 -8.73 -15.27 7.28
CA LYS A 423 -8.48 -13.87 6.89
C LYS A 423 -7.02 -13.60 6.52
N GLU A 424 -6.09 -14.45 6.95
CA GLU A 424 -4.66 -14.15 6.96
C GLU A 424 -3.94 -14.60 5.68
N SER A 425 -4.39 -15.67 5.05
CA SER A 425 -3.85 -16.13 3.76
C SER A 425 -4.86 -16.96 2.98
N LEU A 426 -4.75 -16.95 1.65
CA LEU A 426 -5.54 -17.82 0.79
C LEU A 426 -4.68 -19.00 0.33
N SER A 427 -5.07 -20.22 0.66
CA SER A 427 -4.47 -21.42 0.06
C SER A 427 -5.43 -22.15 -0.88
N GLY A 428 -4.89 -22.68 -1.97
CA GLY A 428 -5.72 -23.40 -2.93
C GLY A 428 -4.98 -24.24 -3.95
N TYR A 429 -5.83 -24.83 -4.79
CA TYR A 429 -5.49 -25.72 -5.88
C TYR A 429 -6.28 -25.30 -7.10
N PHE A 430 -5.64 -25.30 -8.26
CA PHE A 430 -6.38 -25.29 -9.52
C PHE A 430 -5.72 -26.17 -10.57
N LYS A 431 -6.55 -26.62 -11.50
CA LYS A 431 -6.14 -27.37 -12.68
C LYS A 431 -6.72 -26.76 -13.94
N VAL A 432 -6.02 -26.95 -15.04
CA VAL A 432 -6.40 -26.44 -16.36
C VAL A 432 -6.33 -27.56 -17.38
N VAL A 433 -7.38 -27.68 -18.17
CA VAL A 433 -7.54 -28.71 -19.20
C VAL A 433 -7.69 -28.04 -20.57
N SER A 434 -7.00 -28.58 -21.58
CA SER A 434 -7.17 -28.16 -22.97
C SER A 434 -8.53 -28.57 -23.48
N GLU A 435 -9.30 -27.64 -24.07
CA GLU A 435 -10.54 -28.01 -24.75
C GLU A 435 -10.30 -28.77 -26.06
N ALA A 436 -9.12 -28.59 -26.67
CA ALA A 436 -8.75 -29.25 -27.92
C ALA A 436 -8.31 -30.70 -27.72
N THR A 437 -7.52 -31.00 -26.68
CA THR A 437 -6.97 -32.35 -26.46
C THR A 437 -7.58 -33.10 -25.28
N SER A 438 -8.30 -32.40 -24.39
CA SER A 438 -8.75 -32.93 -23.09
C SER A 438 -7.61 -33.37 -22.17
N ASP A 439 -6.38 -32.89 -22.39
CA ASP A 439 -5.24 -33.14 -21.51
C ASP A 439 -5.12 -32.06 -20.43
N VAL A 440 -4.58 -32.45 -19.27
CA VAL A 440 -4.18 -31.49 -18.22
C VAL A 440 -2.93 -30.77 -18.70
N VAL A 441 -3.02 -29.44 -18.85
CA VAL A 441 -1.92 -28.60 -19.36
C VAL A 441 -1.28 -27.76 -18.26
N LEU A 442 -2.00 -27.50 -17.17
CA LEU A 442 -1.48 -26.82 -15.98
C LEU A 442 -2.13 -27.38 -14.71
N GLU A 443 -1.30 -27.60 -13.70
CA GLU A 443 -1.76 -27.90 -12.34
C GLU A 443 -0.94 -27.06 -11.36
N MET A 444 -1.61 -26.41 -10.41
CA MET A 444 -0.96 -25.66 -9.35
C MET A 444 -1.52 -26.08 -7.99
N LYS A 445 -0.65 -26.58 -7.11
CA LYS A 445 -0.97 -27.05 -5.75
C LYS A 445 -0.29 -26.17 -4.70
N GLY A 446 -0.98 -26.00 -3.57
CA GLY A 446 -0.42 -25.35 -2.39
C GLY A 446 -0.02 -23.90 -2.63
N LEU A 447 -0.67 -23.22 -3.58
CA LEU A 447 -0.49 -21.80 -3.79
C LEU A 447 -0.97 -21.03 -2.57
N ARG A 448 -0.22 -20.02 -2.16
CA ARG A 448 -0.54 -19.13 -1.05
C ARG A 448 -0.47 -17.68 -1.49
N LEU A 449 -1.56 -16.96 -1.31
CA LEU A 449 -1.61 -15.52 -1.50
C LEU A 449 -1.62 -14.80 -0.15
N LEU A 450 -0.79 -13.77 -0.05
CA LEU A 450 -0.90 -12.76 0.99
C LEU A 450 -1.92 -11.71 0.55
N PRO A 451 -2.85 -11.29 1.42
CA PRO A 451 -3.73 -10.17 1.12
C PRO A 451 -2.91 -8.94 0.72
N ALA A 452 -3.35 -8.18 -0.28
CA ALA A 452 -2.71 -6.92 -0.59
C ALA A 452 -2.76 -6.01 0.65
N PRO A 453 -1.67 -5.28 0.99
CA PRO A 453 -1.71 -4.29 2.06
C PRO A 453 -2.88 -3.34 1.81
N GLU A 454 -3.73 -3.10 2.82
CA GLU A 454 -4.75 -2.07 2.68
C GLU A 454 -4.04 -0.76 2.36
N ALA A 455 -4.27 -0.21 1.16
CA ALA A 455 -3.88 1.17 0.89
C ALA A 455 -4.41 2.03 2.04
N VAL A 456 -3.66 3.07 2.42
CA VAL A 456 -4.00 4.07 3.46
C VAL A 456 -5.33 4.83 3.17
N LEU A 457 -6.12 4.36 2.20
CA LEU A 457 -7.56 4.58 2.11
C LEU A 457 -8.25 3.97 3.34
N GLU A 458 -8.21 4.74 4.45
CA GLU A 458 -9.09 4.67 5.62
C GLU A 458 -9.99 3.43 5.66
N SER A 459 -9.58 2.35 6.34
CA SER A 459 -10.39 1.25 6.92
C SER A 459 -11.85 1.01 6.42
N LYS A 460 -12.13 1.16 5.12
CA LYS A 460 -13.45 0.90 4.50
C LYS A 460 -13.72 -0.61 4.41
N GLY A 461 -12.80 -1.44 4.93
CA GLY A 461 -12.92 -2.89 5.12
C GLY A 461 -13.50 -3.31 6.48
N SER A 462 -13.70 -2.40 7.44
CA SER A 462 -14.53 -2.75 8.60
C SER A 462 -15.96 -2.98 8.11
N LYS A 463 -16.57 -4.13 8.45
CA LYS A 463 -18.01 -4.31 8.21
C LYS A 463 -18.71 -3.23 9.01
N LEU A 464 -19.10 -2.16 8.33
CA LEU A 464 -19.87 -1.08 8.92
C LEU A 464 -21.28 -1.62 9.11
N ALA A 465 -21.74 -1.61 10.35
CA ALA A 465 -23.15 -1.80 10.66
C ALA A 465 -23.78 -0.42 10.83
N THR A 466 -25.05 -0.33 10.48
CA THR A 466 -25.88 0.80 10.85
C THR A 466 -26.77 0.34 11.99
N HIS A 467 -26.85 1.13 13.05
CA HIS A 467 -27.84 0.93 14.11
C HIS A 467 -28.62 2.23 14.30
N LEU A 468 -29.87 2.11 14.74
CA LEU A 468 -30.69 3.28 15.06
C LEU A 468 -30.30 3.77 16.45
N GLN A 469 -29.72 4.96 16.50
CA GLN A 469 -29.32 5.62 17.74
C GLN A 469 -30.35 6.70 18.10
N TRP A 470 -30.99 6.55 19.26
CA TRP A 470 -31.87 7.55 19.84
C TRP A 470 -31.08 8.44 20.79
N LYS A 471 -31.12 9.75 20.58
CA LYS A 471 -30.50 10.73 21.48
C LYS A 471 -31.49 11.82 21.87
N PRO A 472 -31.30 12.45 23.05
CA PRO A 472 -32.03 13.64 23.43
C PRO A 472 -31.97 14.68 22.33
N ASP A 473 -33.12 15.27 22.03
CA ASP A 473 -33.25 16.28 20.99
C ASP A 473 -33.48 17.64 21.63
N ILE A 474 -32.64 18.61 21.23
CA ILE A 474 -32.58 19.93 21.84
C ILE A 474 -33.93 20.68 21.76
N ARG A 475 -34.77 20.36 20.78
CA ARG A 475 -36.08 21.01 20.58
C ARG A 475 -37.09 20.69 21.68
N PHE A 476 -36.87 19.64 22.46
CA PHE A 476 -37.74 19.26 23.59
C PHE A 476 -37.20 19.71 24.95
N MET A 477 -36.02 20.33 24.99
CA MET A 477 -35.40 20.81 26.22
C MET A 477 -35.91 22.21 26.58
N SER A 478 -35.97 22.54 27.87
CA SER A 478 -36.27 23.92 28.30
C SER A 478 -35.18 24.88 27.83
N ALA A 479 -35.51 26.15 27.67
CA ALA A 479 -34.55 27.17 27.21
C ALA A 479 -33.26 27.22 28.08
N THR A 480 -33.40 27.02 29.40
CA THR A 480 -32.28 26.90 30.34
C THR A 480 -31.41 25.65 30.15
N GLN A 481 -32.00 24.53 29.73
CA GLN A 481 -31.27 23.29 29.42
C GLN A 481 -30.56 23.34 28.07
N GLN A 482 -30.95 24.29 27.20
CA GLN A 482 -30.31 24.51 25.90
C GLN A 482 -29.06 25.40 25.98
N VAL A 483 -28.66 25.87 27.16
CA VAL A 483 -27.40 26.63 27.30
C VAL A 483 -26.31 25.68 27.79
N PRO A 484 -25.09 25.70 27.20
CA PRO A 484 -23.98 24.92 27.73
C PRO A 484 -23.75 25.21 29.21
N THR A 485 -23.81 24.16 30.04
CA THR A 485 -23.66 24.29 31.49
C THR A 485 -22.20 24.49 31.88
N PRO A 486 -21.89 25.34 32.87
CA PRO A 486 -20.53 25.52 33.34
C PRO A 486 -20.01 24.28 34.08
N VAL A 487 -18.72 24.02 33.96
CA VAL A 487 -17.99 23.02 34.74
C VAL A 487 -17.74 23.61 36.13
N GLY A 488 -18.05 22.85 37.18
CA GLY A 488 -17.90 23.33 38.56
C GLY A 488 -16.46 23.71 38.89
N LEU A 489 -16.25 24.97 39.28
CA LEU A 489 -14.96 25.48 39.75
C LEU A 489 -14.87 25.43 41.28
N ASP A 490 -13.66 25.13 41.77
CA ASP A 490 -13.36 25.21 43.20
C ASP A 490 -13.38 26.67 43.68
N GLN A 491 -14.27 26.96 44.65
CA GLN A 491 -14.51 28.31 45.12
C GLN A 491 -13.26 28.96 45.72
N GLN A 492 -12.41 28.20 46.40
CA GLN A 492 -11.19 28.71 47.01
C GLN A 492 -10.17 29.12 45.93
N LYS A 493 -10.04 28.33 44.86
CA LYS A 493 -9.17 28.68 43.72
C LYS A 493 -9.69 29.88 42.93
N THR A 494 -11.01 30.03 42.75
CA THR A 494 -11.57 31.22 42.09
C THR A 494 -11.36 32.48 42.94
N GLN A 495 -11.43 32.34 44.27
CA GLN A 495 -11.09 33.43 45.17
C GLN A 495 -9.60 33.81 45.10
N THR A 496 -8.69 32.84 45.00
CA THR A 496 -7.26 33.10 44.76
C THR A 496 -7.03 33.92 43.50
N LEU A 497 -7.72 33.57 42.40
CA LEU A 497 -7.66 34.31 41.14
C LEU A 497 -8.10 35.77 41.31
N ALA A 498 -9.19 36.01 42.04
CA ALA A 498 -9.67 37.36 42.34
C ALA A 498 -8.65 38.18 43.16
N ILE A 499 -8.02 37.57 44.18
CA ILE A 499 -6.98 38.21 44.98
C ILE A 499 -5.74 38.53 44.12
N ALA A 500 -5.30 37.59 43.29
CA ALA A 500 -4.18 37.78 42.38
C ALA A 500 -4.42 38.93 41.40
N GLY A 501 -5.61 39.04 40.83
CA GLY A 501 -5.98 40.15 39.94
C GLY A 501 -5.99 41.50 40.64
N ILE A 502 -6.42 41.56 41.91
CA ILE A 502 -6.36 42.80 42.69
C ILE A 502 -4.94 43.22 43.01
N LEU A 503 -4.09 42.26 43.37
CA LEU A 503 -2.67 42.53 43.54
C LEU A 503 -2.05 43.07 42.24
N LEU A 504 -2.40 42.44 41.11
CA LEU A 504 -1.94 42.88 39.78
C LEU A 504 -2.43 44.30 39.44
N ILE A 505 -3.66 44.68 39.79
CA ILE A 505 -4.17 46.05 39.62
C ILE A 505 -3.29 47.05 40.37
N PHE A 506 -2.93 46.78 41.63
CA PHE A 506 -2.04 47.66 42.38
C PHE A 506 -0.66 47.77 41.74
N ALA A 507 -0.09 46.64 41.26
CA ALA A 507 1.20 46.65 40.55
C ALA A 507 1.13 47.48 39.26
N MET A 508 0.07 47.33 38.47
CA MET A 508 -0.15 48.07 37.22
C MET A 508 -0.36 49.57 37.46
N MET A 509 -1.09 49.94 38.52
CA MET A 509 -1.23 51.35 38.90
C MET A 509 0.11 51.98 39.25
N GLU A 510 0.90 51.33 40.11
CA GLU A 510 2.21 51.82 40.54
C GLU A 510 3.17 51.98 39.34
N ALA A 511 3.08 51.08 38.36
CA ALA A 511 3.88 51.14 37.12
C ALA A 511 3.47 52.29 36.19
N LEU A 512 2.17 52.58 36.07
CA LEU A 512 1.64 53.53 35.07
C LEU A 512 1.41 54.95 35.61
N GLU A 513 1.18 55.11 36.91
CA GLU A 513 0.88 56.40 37.54
C GLU A 513 1.90 57.52 37.22
N PRO A 514 3.22 57.27 37.23
CA PRO A 514 4.24 58.31 37.00
C PRO A 514 4.32 58.88 35.57
N HIS A 515 3.60 58.31 34.59
CA HIS A 515 3.81 58.59 33.17
C HIS A 515 2.58 59.21 32.49
N ASP A 516 2.71 60.42 31.94
CA ASP A 516 1.59 61.15 31.32
C ASP A 516 1.51 60.98 29.79
N GLU A 517 2.61 60.60 29.13
CA GLU A 517 2.64 60.31 27.70
C GLU A 517 2.54 58.80 27.45
N LEU A 518 1.38 58.33 27.00
CA LEU A 518 1.09 56.93 26.70
C LEU A 518 0.38 56.81 25.34
N PRO A 519 0.53 55.67 24.62
CA PRO A 519 -0.32 55.34 23.48
C PRO A 519 -1.82 55.44 23.85
N PRO A 520 -2.73 55.80 22.92
CA PRO A 520 -4.15 56.06 23.23
C PRO A 520 -4.87 54.94 24.00
N TYR A 521 -4.63 53.67 23.64
CA TYR A 521 -5.21 52.52 24.34
C TYR A 521 -4.61 52.35 25.75
N MET A 522 -3.29 52.57 25.92
CA MET A 522 -2.62 52.52 27.22
C MET A 522 -3.03 53.68 28.14
N ALA A 523 -3.35 54.85 27.59
CA ALA A 523 -3.93 55.95 28.35
C ALA A 523 -5.31 55.58 28.92
N SER A 524 -6.12 54.87 28.13
CA SER A 524 -7.42 54.33 28.55
C SER A 524 -7.26 53.24 29.62
N TYR A 525 -6.29 52.34 29.42
CA TYR A 525 -5.92 51.31 30.41
C TYR A 525 -5.39 51.90 31.72
N LYS A 526 -4.56 52.96 31.69
CA LYS A 526 -4.12 53.70 32.87
C LYS A 526 -5.31 54.28 33.64
N LYS A 527 -6.24 54.95 32.93
CA LYS A 527 -7.46 55.51 33.54
C LYS A 527 -8.29 54.43 34.23
N LEU A 528 -8.50 53.29 33.58
CA LEU A 528 -9.23 52.14 34.13
C LEU A 528 -8.53 51.58 35.38
N SER A 529 -7.23 51.27 35.28
CA SER A 529 -6.44 50.68 36.38
C SER A 529 -6.46 51.56 37.62
N ILE A 530 -6.23 52.86 37.46
CA ILE A 530 -6.27 53.84 38.56
C ILE A 530 -7.68 53.98 39.13
N GLY A 531 -8.72 54.02 38.28
CA GLY A 531 -10.12 54.10 38.70
C GLY A 531 -10.55 52.89 39.53
N ILE A 532 -10.20 51.68 39.07
CA ILE A 532 -10.45 50.42 39.78
C ILE A 532 -9.70 50.41 41.12
N GLY A 533 -8.43 50.78 41.13
CA GLY A 533 -7.63 50.88 42.34
C GLY A 533 -8.20 51.79 43.41
N ARG A 534 -8.64 52.99 43.02
CA ARG A 534 -9.32 53.92 43.92
C ARG A 534 -10.61 53.31 44.48
N THR A 535 -11.35 52.59 43.65
CA THR A 535 -12.58 51.89 44.06
C THR A 535 -12.29 50.78 45.08
N ILE A 536 -11.18 50.04 44.91
CA ILE A 536 -10.71 49.04 45.87
C ILE A 536 -10.33 49.71 47.19
N LEU A 537 -9.57 50.82 47.16
CA LEU A 537 -9.18 51.57 48.35
C LEU A 537 -10.37 52.17 49.12
N GLN A 538 -11.47 52.49 48.42
CA GLN A 538 -12.73 52.94 49.01
C GLN A 538 -13.54 51.81 49.67
N GLY A 539 -13.10 50.55 49.58
CA GLY A 539 -13.69 49.41 50.27
C GLY A 539 -14.85 48.73 49.53
N LYS A 540 -15.07 49.00 48.24
CA LYS A 540 -16.17 48.41 47.46
C LYS A 540 -16.18 46.87 47.49
N TYR A 541 -15.01 46.24 47.54
CA TYR A 541 -14.83 44.78 47.49
C TYR A 541 -14.44 44.16 48.85
N ASP A 542 -14.57 44.91 49.95
CA ASP A 542 -14.18 44.44 51.31
C ASP A 542 -15.01 43.23 51.79
N HIS A 543 -16.20 43.03 51.22
CA HIS A 543 -17.08 41.92 51.54
C HIS A 543 -16.54 40.56 51.05
N ILE A 544 -15.53 40.55 50.18
CA ILE A 544 -14.91 39.32 49.68
C ILE A 544 -13.72 38.96 50.58
N PRO A 545 -13.66 37.72 51.10
CA PRO A 545 -12.62 37.37 52.07
C PRO A 545 -11.21 37.51 51.46
N GLY A 546 -10.27 38.05 52.24
CA GLY A 546 -8.88 38.27 51.83
C GLY A 546 -8.63 39.58 51.06
N ILE A 547 -9.63 40.20 50.42
CA ILE A 547 -9.44 41.46 49.67
C ILE A 547 -9.27 42.66 50.61
N GLY A 548 -10.08 42.72 51.68
CA GLY A 548 -10.04 43.82 52.64
C GLY A 548 -8.69 43.98 53.37
N THR A 549 -7.86 42.93 53.42
CA THR A 549 -6.49 42.99 53.97
C THR A 549 -5.46 43.52 52.98
N VAL A 550 -5.69 43.40 51.67
CA VAL A 550 -4.75 43.83 50.63
C VAL A 550 -4.61 45.36 50.58
N LYS A 551 -5.70 46.10 50.83
CA LYS A 551 -5.70 47.58 50.77
C LYS A 551 -4.77 48.24 51.79
N SER A 552 -4.56 47.59 52.95
CA SER A 552 -3.69 48.08 54.02
C SER A 552 -2.24 47.63 53.88
N MET A 553 -1.94 46.77 52.90
CA MET A 553 -0.58 46.29 52.66
C MET A 553 0.24 47.31 51.88
N ASP A 554 1.53 47.41 52.20
CA ASP A 554 2.51 48.11 51.38
C ASP A 554 2.95 47.25 50.17
N ARG A 555 3.80 47.82 49.29
CA ARG A 555 4.27 47.17 48.07
C ARG A 555 5.02 45.86 48.32
N GLU A 556 5.84 45.79 49.39
CA GLU A 556 6.64 44.61 49.70
C GLU A 556 5.73 43.47 50.20
N GLN A 557 4.78 43.80 51.08
CA GLN A 557 3.77 42.87 51.59
C GLN A 557 2.89 42.32 50.46
N ARG A 558 2.44 43.16 49.52
CA ARG A 558 1.68 42.73 48.33
C ARG A 558 2.50 41.79 47.44
N THR A 559 3.78 42.06 47.26
CA THR A 559 4.69 41.22 46.46
C THR A 559 4.88 39.84 47.09
N VAL A 560 5.07 39.79 48.42
CA VAL A 560 5.16 38.51 49.16
C VAL A 560 3.85 37.73 49.05
N LEU A 561 2.70 38.42 49.18
CA LEU A 561 1.39 37.77 49.05
C LEU A 561 1.19 37.19 47.65
N PHE A 562 1.49 37.96 46.58
CA PHE A 562 1.36 37.47 45.20
C PHE A 562 2.20 36.21 44.95
N ARG A 563 3.47 36.20 45.42
CA ARG A 563 4.34 35.01 45.34
C ARG A 563 3.79 33.81 46.11
N SER A 564 3.14 34.04 47.26
CA SER A 564 2.55 32.95 48.03
C SER A 564 1.36 32.27 47.35
N LEU A 565 0.70 32.95 46.39
CA LEU A 565 -0.41 32.40 45.60
C LEU A 565 0.04 31.44 44.48
N GLN A 566 1.35 31.35 44.22
CA GLN A 566 1.89 30.43 43.21
C GLN A 566 1.56 28.98 43.57
N GLY A 567 1.10 28.20 42.58
CA GLY A 567 0.57 26.85 42.74
C GLY A 567 -0.85 26.76 43.30
N GLN A 568 -1.52 27.88 43.61
CA GLN A 568 -2.89 27.93 44.15
C GLN A 568 -3.94 28.39 43.13
N PHE A 569 -3.53 28.68 41.89
CA PHE A 569 -4.44 29.07 40.81
C PHE A 569 -5.32 27.88 40.37
N PRO A 570 -6.47 28.16 39.71
CA PRO A 570 -7.34 27.12 39.16
C PRO A 570 -6.66 26.28 38.08
N GLU A 571 -5.76 26.88 37.29
CA GLU A 571 -5.13 26.24 36.13
C GLU A 571 -3.77 26.89 35.81
N HIS A 572 -2.85 26.13 35.19
CA HIS A 572 -1.45 26.52 34.98
C HIS A 572 -1.21 27.62 33.93
N ARG A 573 -1.97 27.66 32.82
CA ARG A 573 -1.96 28.74 31.82
C ARG A 573 -2.42 30.05 32.46
N VAL A 574 -3.43 29.99 33.32
CA VAL A 574 -3.90 31.16 34.09
C VAL A 574 -2.80 31.68 35.00
N GLU A 575 -2.21 30.80 35.82
CA GLU A 575 -1.08 31.16 36.68
C GLU A 575 0.07 31.80 35.90
N ARG A 576 0.44 31.21 34.76
CA ARG A 576 1.49 31.72 33.88
C ARG A 576 1.18 33.13 33.38
N CYS A 577 -0.05 33.37 32.92
CA CYS A 577 -0.46 34.68 32.42
C CYS A 577 -0.43 35.76 33.52
N TYR A 578 -0.94 35.47 34.72
CA TYR A 578 -0.89 36.42 35.83
C TYR A 578 0.54 36.69 36.30
N ASN A 579 1.40 35.67 36.32
CA ASN A 579 2.82 35.84 36.62
C ASN A 579 3.55 36.68 35.56
N ASP A 580 3.29 36.45 34.28
CA ASP A 580 3.88 37.23 33.21
C ASP A 580 3.41 38.69 33.28
N ALA A 581 2.10 38.93 33.42
CA ALA A 581 1.55 40.28 33.59
C ALA A 581 2.14 40.99 34.82
N TRP A 582 2.29 40.27 35.94
CA TRP A 582 2.96 40.79 37.13
C TRP A 582 4.40 41.18 36.84
N ARG A 583 5.15 40.32 36.15
CA ARG A 583 6.55 40.60 35.76
C ARG A 583 6.67 41.84 34.90
N TYR A 584 5.75 42.07 33.95
CA TYR A 584 5.75 43.33 33.18
C TYR A 584 5.52 44.55 34.08
N ALA A 585 4.58 44.47 35.02
CA ALA A 585 4.31 45.56 35.95
C ALA A 585 5.48 45.84 36.91
N SER A 586 6.14 44.79 37.41
CA SER A 586 7.15 44.92 38.47
C SER A 586 8.59 45.04 37.98
N GLU A 587 8.96 44.36 36.89
CA GLU A 587 10.34 44.21 36.42
C GLU A 587 10.59 44.90 35.07
N HIS A 588 9.56 45.08 34.23
CA HIS A 588 9.68 45.66 32.89
C HIS A 588 8.64 46.77 32.58
N PRO A 589 8.41 47.75 33.47
CA PRO A 589 7.39 48.78 33.26
C PRO A 589 7.63 49.63 32.00
N GLU A 590 8.88 49.80 31.57
CA GLU A 590 9.26 50.50 30.33
C GLU A 590 8.63 49.87 29.08
N LYS A 591 8.43 48.55 29.07
CA LYS A 591 7.77 47.86 27.95
C LYS A 591 6.26 48.12 27.91
N LEU A 592 5.62 48.27 29.07
CA LEU A 592 4.21 48.66 29.18
C LEU A 592 4.00 50.09 28.65
N ILE A 593 4.87 51.01 29.06
CA ILE A 593 4.79 52.45 28.72
C ILE A 593 4.95 52.67 27.22
N ASN A 594 5.93 52.00 26.60
CA ASN A 594 6.21 52.15 25.17
C ASN A 594 5.24 51.36 24.27
N GLY A 595 4.27 50.62 24.83
CA GLY A 595 3.36 49.76 24.07
C GLY A 595 4.01 48.50 23.47
N GLY A 596 5.25 48.19 23.86
CA GLY A 596 6.02 47.02 23.39
C GLY A 596 5.48 45.68 23.88
N VAL A 597 4.46 45.68 24.73
CA VAL A 597 3.72 44.48 25.16
C VAL A 597 3.07 43.76 23.98
N TYR A 598 2.62 44.51 22.97
CA TYR A 598 2.01 43.92 21.77
C TYR A 598 3.03 43.32 20.80
N GLU A 599 4.29 43.76 20.87
CA GLU A 599 5.40 43.24 20.07
C GLU A 599 6.00 41.96 20.67
N ASP A 600 5.73 41.70 21.96
CA ASP A 600 6.19 40.52 22.69
C ASP A 600 5.16 39.39 22.59
N THR A 601 5.44 38.42 21.71
CA THR A 601 4.54 37.27 21.45
C THR A 601 4.27 36.42 22.69
N SER A 602 5.13 36.47 23.71
CA SER A 602 5.02 35.62 24.90
C SER A 602 3.82 35.96 25.81
N LEU A 603 3.51 37.25 26.02
CA LEU A 603 2.37 37.65 26.86
C LEU A 603 1.03 37.48 26.12
N ILE A 604 1.00 37.75 24.82
CA ILE A 604 -0.19 37.51 23.99
C ILE A 604 -0.55 36.02 24.00
N GLU A 605 0.45 35.14 23.91
CA GLU A 605 0.26 33.69 23.97
C GLU A 605 -0.31 33.23 25.32
N THR A 606 0.09 33.85 26.44
CA THR A 606 -0.45 33.48 27.76
C THR A 606 -1.84 34.05 28.02
N ILE A 607 -2.17 35.25 27.51
CA ILE A 607 -3.54 35.78 27.51
C ILE A 607 -4.47 34.88 26.70
N LYS A 608 -4.03 34.41 25.52
CA LYS A 608 -4.76 33.42 24.71
C LYS A 608 -5.05 32.14 25.52
N GLY A 609 -4.10 31.69 26.33
CA GLY A 609 -4.28 30.53 27.21
C GLY A 609 -5.42 30.69 28.23
N ILE A 610 -5.66 31.90 28.76
CA ILE A 610 -6.81 32.18 29.63
C ILE A 610 -8.13 32.06 28.87
N VAL A 611 -8.19 32.59 27.63
CA VAL A 611 -9.39 32.52 26.78
C VAL A 611 -9.72 31.07 26.44
N GLU A 612 -8.71 30.28 26.05
CA GLU A 612 -8.86 28.84 25.79
C GLU A 612 -9.37 28.07 27.01
N TRP A 613 -8.74 28.27 28.17
CA TRP A 613 -9.20 27.66 29.41
C TRP A 613 -10.63 28.07 29.76
N SER A 614 -10.99 29.35 29.58
CA SER A 614 -12.34 29.84 29.91
C SER A 614 -13.42 29.22 29.01
N LEU A 615 -13.10 28.89 27.76
CA LEU A 615 -13.99 28.14 26.86
C LEU A 615 -14.17 26.69 27.32
N GLU A 616 -13.13 26.05 27.88
CA GLU A 616 -13.17 24.69 28.42
C GLU A 616 -14.05 24.57 29.69
N LEU A 617 -14.41 25.71 30.31
CA LEU A 617 -15.30 25.74 31.47
C LEU A 617 -16.78 25.54 31.12
N TYR A 618 -17.13 25.27 29.86
CA TYR A 618 -18.50 25.02 29.44
C TYR A 618 -18.64 23.66 28.75
N ASN A 619 -19.75 22.98 29.00
CA ASN A 619 -20.08 21.71 28.35
C ASN A 619 -20.66 21.94 26.95
N TRP A 620 -19.80 22.29 25.98
CA TRP A 620 -20.18 22.47 24.57
C TRP A 620 -20.89 21.26 23.97
N LYS A 621 -20.42 20.04 24.30
CA LYS A 621 -21.00 18.77 23.84
C LYS A 621 -22.45 18.59 24.29
N GLY A 622 -22.81 19.07 25.49
CA GLY A 622 -24.17 19.03 26.01
C GLY A 622 -25.19 19.84 25.20
N PHE A 623 -24.74 20.85 24.46
CA PHE A 623 -25.58 21.68 23.59
C PHE A 623 -25.44 21.31 22.11
N LEU A 624 -24.19 21.33 21.61
CA LEU A 624 -23.90 21.11 20.20
C LEU A 624 -24.20 19.68 19.77
N GLY A 625 -24.00 18.68 20.64
CA GLY A 625 -24.32 17.29 20.36
C GLY A 625 -25.80 17.07 20.07
N PRO A 626 -26.71 17.42 21.00
CA PRO A 626 -28.16 17.36 20.75
C PRO A 626 -28.63 18.24 19.58
N LEU A 627 -28.06 19.42 19.39
CA LEU A 627 -28.41 20.31 18.27
C LEU A 627 -28.05 19.70 16.92
N ALA A 628 -26.84 19.17 16.81
CA ALA A 628 -26.33 18.51 15.60
C ALA A 628 -27.04 17.18 15.33
N HIS A 629 -27.43 16.46 16.38
CA HIS A 629 -28.26 15.26 16.25
C HIS A 629 -29.65 15.62 15.70
N ALA A 630 -30.28 16.66 16.25
CA ALA A 630 -31.57 17.16 15.78
C ALA A 630 -31.50 17.66 14.32
N ASN A 631 -30.43 18.35 13.93
CA ASN A 631 -30.20 18.82 12.57
C ASN A 631 -28.85 18.33 12.02
N PRO A 632 -28.78 17.12 11.40
CA PRO A 632 -27.53 16.61 10.81
C PRO A 632 -26.97 17.49 9.67
N GLY A 633 -27.80 18.34 9.09
CA GLY A 633 -27.42 19.33 8.08
C GLY A 633 -26.99 20.68 8.65
N LEU A 634 -26.68 20.76 9.96
CA LEU A 634 -26.40 22.00 10.69
C LEU A 634 -25.44 22.91 9.92
N ARG A 635 -25.86 24.15 9.69
CA ARG A 635 -25.04 25.22 9.09
C ARG A 635 -24.60 26.18 10.19
N VAL A 636 -23.32 26.13 10.52
CA VAL A 636 -22.71 26.93 11.60
C VAL A 636 -21.95 28.09 11.01
N LEU A 637 -22.12 29.29 11.58
CA LEU A 637 -21.26 30.44 11.34
C LEU A 637 -20.57 30.83 12.64
N GLU A 638 -19.25 30.87 12.65
CA GLU A 638 -18.47 31.46 13.75
C GLU A 638 -17.99 32.85 13.34
N VAL A 639 -18.33 33.85 14.15
CA VAL A 639 -17.95 35.26 13.95
C VAL A 639 -16.85 35.61 14.95
N GLY A 640 -15.72 36.10 14.44
CA GLY A 640 -14.58 36.50 15.28
C GLY A 640 -13.78 35.32 15.81
N ALA A 641 -13.49 34.33 14.97
CA ALA A 641 -12.80 33.10 15.39
C ALA A 641 -11.36 33.34 15.88
N GLY A 642 -10.72 34.45 15.47
CA GLY A 642 -9.35 34.78 15.81
C GLY A 642 -8.39 33.65 15.45
N ALA A 643 -7.60 33.21 16.43
CA ALA A 643 -6.68 32.08 16.26
C ALA A 643 -7.35 30.69 16.31
N GLY A 644 -8.69 30.62 16.41
CA GLY A 644 -9.48 29.38 16.36
C GLY A 644 -9.65 28.66 17.70
N SER A 645 -9.56 29.36 18.83
CA SER A 645 -9.69 28.76 20.16
C SER A 645 -11.09 28.19 20.42
N ALA A 646 -12.14 28.89 20.00
CA ALA A 646 -13.52 28.37 20.07
C ALA A 646 -13.77 27.32 18.98
N THR A 647 -13.27 27.53 17.76
CA THR A 647 -13.34 26.56 16.65
C THR A 647 -12.90 25.15 17.05
N VAL A 648 -11.80 24.99 17.82
CA VAL A 648 -11.37 23.67 18.31
C VAL A 648 -12.43 22.99 19.17
N ASN A 649 -13.00 23.71 20.14
CA ASN A 649 -13.99 23.16 21.07
C ASN A 649 -15.31 22.82 20.37
N ILE A 650 -15.74 23.69 19.44
CA ILE A 650 -16.96 23.49 18.65
C ILE A 650 -16.77 22.28 17.71
N LEU A 651 -15.61 22.15 17.06
CA LEU A 651 -15.31 21.00 16.21
C LEU A 651 -15.25 19.70 16.99
N ASP A 652 -14.59 19.66 18.15
CA ASP A 652 -14.60 18.47 19.01
C ASP A 652 -16.04 18.07 19.42
N ALA A 653 -16.88 19.05 19.75
CA ALA A 653 -18.26 18.81 20.11
C ALA A 653 -19.14 18.35 18.93
N LEU A 654 -18.77 18.72 17.69
CA LEU A 654 -19.48 18.36 16.46
C LEU A 654 -18.81 17.21 15.70
N THR A 655 -17.98 16.41 16.35
CA THR A 655 -17.32 15.25 15.76
C THR A 655 -17.62 14.00 16.56
N THR A 656 -17.93 12.90 15.87
CA THR A 656 -18.15 11.61 16.50
C THR A 656 -16.83 10.97 16.94
N GLU A 657 -16.90 9.95 17.79
CA GLU A 657 -15.72 9.15 18.21
C GLU A 657 -15.01 8.46 17.04
N HIS A 658 -15.70 8.30 15.90
CA HIS A 658 -15.17 7.71 14.68
C HIS A 658 -14.64 8.75 13.67
N GLY A 659 -14.69 10.04 14.00
CA GLY A 659 -14.17 11.13 13.16
C GLY A 659 -15.20 11.77 12.21
N ASP A 660 -16.43 11.25 12.14
CA ASP A 660 -17.50 11.81 11.30
C ASP A 660 -18.00 13.16 11.84
N ARG A 661 -18.25 14.11 10.93
CA ARG A 661 -18.75 15.46 11.25
C ARG A 661 -20.27 15.49 11.35
N LEU A 662 -20.78 16.04 12.45
CA LEU A 662 -22.21 16.17 12.76
C LEU A 662 -22.85 17.45 12.20
N PHE A 663 -22.22 18.10 11.22
CA PHE A 663 -22.73 19.32 10.58
C PHE A 663 -22.69 19.20 9.05
N GLY A 664 -23.50 20.02 8.38
CA GLY A 664 -23.53 20.15 6.92
C GLY A 664 -22.49 21.14 6.40
N GLN A 665 -22.34 22.27 7.09
CA GLN A 665 -21.39 23.33 6.76
C GLN A 665 -20.96 24.06 8.03
N TYR A 666 -19.69 24.42 8.13
CA TYR A 666 -19.19 25.31 9.18
C TYR A 666 -18.31 26.38 8.56
N THR A 667 -18.84 27.60 8.52
CA THR A 667 -18.14 28.80 8.06
C THR A 667 -17.46 29.48 9.25
N VAL A 668 -16.13 29.55 9.22
CA VAL A 668 -15.32 30.23 10.22
C VAL A 668 -14.92 31.59 9.66
N THR A 669 -15.14 32.66 10.42
CA THR A 669 -14.90 34.03 9.95
C THR A 669 -14.12 34.88 10.94
N ASP A 670 -13.33 35.81 10.37
CA ASP A 670 -12.65 36.86 11.11
C ASP A 670 -12.61 38.16 10.29
N THR A 671 -12.46 39.29 10.97
CA THR A 671 -12.33 40.61 10.32
C THR A 671 -10.92 40.82 9.74
N VAL A 672 -9.91 40.16 10.33
CA VAL A 672 -8.48 40.27 10.03
C VAL A 672 -8.03 39.16 9.07
N PRO A 673 -7.53 39.50 7.86
CA PRO A 673 -7.12 38.49 6.87
C PRO A 673 -6.03 37.51 7.34
N ALA A 674 -5.12 37.95 8.22
CA ALA A 674 -4.06 37.09 8.75
C ALA A 674 -4.61 35.94 9.60
N PHE A 675 -5.67 36.16 10.38
CA PHE A 675 -6.32 35.11 11.17
C PHE A 675 -7.06 34.12 10.29
N VAL A 676 -7.75 34.57 9.24
CA VAL A 676 -8.39 33.67 8.26
C VAL A 676 -7.37 32.70 7.65
N LYS A 677 -6.20 33.21 7.23
CA LYS A 677 -5.11 32.37 6.71
C LYS A 677 -4.57 31.39 7.76
N GLN A 678 -4.40 31.84 9.01
CA GLN A 678 -3.94 30.97 10.09
C GLN A 678 -4.95 29.84 10.39
N LEU A 679 -6.25 30.11 10.28
CA LEU A 679 -7.31 29.12 10.44
C LEU A 679 -7.27 28.09 9.30
N GLU A 680 -7.08 28.54 8.05
CA GLU A 680 -6.90 27.65 6.88
C GLU A 680 -5.73 26.70 7.06
N GLU A 681 -4.57 27.22 7.50
CA GLU A 681 -3.37 26.41 7.76
C GLU A 681 -3.57 25.45 8.95
N ARG A 682 -4.24 25.91 10.03
CA ARG A 682 -4.43 25.12 11.25
C ARG A 682 -5.41 23.95 11.06
N PHE A 683 -6.43 24.14 10.22
CA PHE A 683 -7.51 23.17 10.01
C PHE A 683 -7.54 22.63 8.57
N GLU A 684 -6.37 22.59 7.93
CA GLU A 684 -6.20 22.02 6.60
C GLU A 684 -6.68 20.56 6.56
N GLY A 685 -7.44 20.20 5.52
CA GLY A 685 -7.99 18.85 5.36
C GLY A 685 -9.23 18.53 6.21
N VAL A 686 -9.73 19.45 7.04
CA VAL A 686 -11.00 19.27 7.74
C VAL A 686 -12.18 19.42 6.76
N PRO A 687 -12.98 18.36 6.53
CA PRO A 687 -14.07 18.42 5.56
C PRO A 687 -15.20 19.33 6.06
N LYS A 688 -15.89 19.99 5.11
CA LYS A 688 -17.05 20.87 5.34
C LYS A 688 -16.76 22.18 6.09
N LEU A 689 -15.49 22.53 6.30
CA LEU A 689 -15.09 23.84 6.80
C LEU A 689 -14.95 24.85 5.65
N GLU A 690 -15.45 26.06 5.84
CA GLU A 690 -15.30 27.18 4.91
C GLU A 690 -14.71 28.38 5.65
N TYR A 691 -13.77 29.09 5.01
CA TYR A 691 -13.10 30.24 5.58
C TYR A 691 -13.49 31.49 4.82
N LYS A 692 -14.02 32.49 5.53
CA LYS A 692 -14.46 33.75 4.92
C LYS A 692 -14.12 34.94 5.80
N ARG A 693 -13.94 36.09 5.19
CA ARG A 693 -13.83 37.36 5.91
C ARG A 693 -15.22 37.91 6.19
N LEU A 694 -15.48 38.34 7.42
CA LEU A 694 -16.73 38.99 7.80
C LEU A 694 -16.47 40.13 8.78
N ASP A 695 -16.89 41.34 8.41
CA ASP A 695 -16.96 42.51 9.28
C ASP A 695 -18.42 42.75 9.67
N ILE A 696 -18.78 42.37 10.90
CA ILE A 696 -20.17 42.41 11.37
C ILE A 696 -20.71 43.83 11.60
N THR A 697 -19.84 44.86 11.53
CA THR A 697 -20.26 46.26 11.61
C THR A 697 -20.90 46.76 10.31
N LYS A 698 -20.77 45.99 9.22
CA LYS A 698 -21.32 46.28 7.89
C LYS A 698 -22.35 45.21 7.50
N SER A 699 -23.14 45.51 6.48
CA SER A 699 -24.08 44.55 5.90
C SER A 699 -23.34 43.27 5.47
N ALA A 700 -23.82 42.12 5.91
CA ALA A 700 -23.23 40.83 5.57
C ALA A 700 -23.50 40.42 4.11
N THR A 701 -24.61 40.88 3.53
CA THR A 701 -24.96 40.60 2.13
C THR A 701 -24.01 41.26 1.15
N ASP A 702 -23.57 42.49 1.44
CA ASP A 702 -22.55 43.20 0.66
C ASP A 702 -21.17 42.51 0.70
N GLN A 703 -20.96 41.63 1.68
CA GLN A 703 -19.74 40.85 1.88
C GLN A 703 -19.83 39.43 1.29
N GLY A 704 -20.91 39.12 0.56
CA GLY A 704 -21.10 37.83 -0.11
C GLY A 704 -21.75 36.74 0.74
N PHE A 705 -22.35 37.09 1.89
CA PHE A 705 -23.15 36.17 2.68
C PHE A 705 -24.61 36.19 2.23
N THR A 706 -25.27 35.04 2.34
CA THR A 706 -26.71 34.91 2.03
C THR A 706 -27.51 35.08 3.32
N GLU A 707 -28.61 35.84 3.27
CA GLU A 707 -29.53 35.95 4.41
C GLU A 707 -30.18 34.59 4.73
N GLU A 708 -30.55 34.38 5.99
CA GLU A 708 -31.24 33.17 6.47
C GLU A 708 -30.52 31.84 6.12
N SER A 709 -29.19 31.88 6.00
CA SER A 709 -28.38 30.76 5.52
C SER A 709 -27.72 29.93 6.63
N TYR A 710 -27.83 30.35 7.89
CA TYR A 710 -27.25 29.64 9.03
C TYR A 710 -28.29 29.24 10.08
N ASP A 711 -28.07 28.09 10.70
CA ASP A 711 -28.95 27.54 11.74
C ASP A 711 -28.42 27.87 13.15
N LEU A 712 -27.10 28.04 13.26
CA LEU A 712 -26.39 28.45 14.46
C LEU A 712 -25.35 29.51 14.10
N VAL A 713 -25.38 30.64 14.80
CA VAL A 713 -24.28 31.60 14.80
C VAL A 713 -23.63 31.55 16.17
N VAL A 714 -22.32 31.37 16.21
CA VAL A 714 -21.50 31.41 17.41
C VAL A 714 -20.62 32.64 17.38
N VAL A 715 -20.64 33.40 18.45
CA VAL A 715 -19.88 34.64 18.61
C VAL A 715 -19.08 34.52 19.89
N CYS A 716 -17.76 34.62 19.78
CA CYS A 716 -16.86 34.45 20.93
C CYS A 716 -15.93 35.66 21.05
N ASN A 717 -16.11 36.48 22.09
CA ASN A 717 -15.22 37.58 22.46
C ASN A 717 -14.91 38.53 21.28
N VAL A 718 -15.94 39.04 20.61
CA VAL A 718 -15.75 39.95 19.45
C VAL A 718 -16.70 41.13 19.45
N LEU A 719 -17.88 41.01 20.05
CA LEU A 719 -18.87 42.09 19.98
C LEU A 719 -18.49 43.31 20.82
N TYR A 720 -17.64 43.14 21.84
CA TYR A 720 -17.03 44.27 22.57
C TYR A 720 -16.14 45.15 21.67
N GLU A 721 -15.71 44.67 20.50
CA GLU A 721 -14.92 45.44 19.53
C GLU A 721 -15.81 46.28 18.60
N THR A 722 -17.14 46.10 18.66
CA THR A 722 -18.07 46.76 17.75
C THR A 722 -18.55 48.12 18.28
N PRO A 723 -18.72 49.13 17.42
CA PRO A 723 -19.05 50.50 17.85
C PRO A 723 -20.53 50.72 18.18
N ILE A 724 -21.44 49.88 17.68
CA ILE A 724 -22.89 49.94 17.95
C ILE A 724 -23.41 48.51 18.07
N LEU A 725 -23.75 48.09 19.29
CA LEU A 725 -24.03 46.68 19.57
C LEU A 725 -25.32 46.18 18.89
N CYS A 726 -26.41 46.94 19.01
CA CYS A 726 -27.70 46.63 18.40
C CYS A 726 -27.61 46.44 16.87
N GLN A 727 -26.78 47.25 16.18
CA GLN A 727 -26.60 47.14 14.73
C GLN A 727 -25.90 45.83 14.35
N SER A 728 -24.81 45.48 15.04
CA SER A 728 -24.09 44.22 14.83
C SER A 728 -25.00 43.01 15.05
N LEU A 729 -25.82 43.03 16.11
CA LEU A 729 -26.82 41.99 16.39
C LEU A 729 -27.87 41.90 15.28
N ALA A 730 -28.34 43.02 14.72
CA ALA A 730 -29.27 43.01 13.60
C ALA A 730 -28.67 42.36 12.33
N HIS A 731 -27.38 42.60 12.04
CA HIS A 731 -26.69 41.91 10.94
C HIS A 731 -26.50 40.41 11.21
N ILE A 732 -26.22 40.01 12.46
CA ILE A 732 -26.17 38.59 12.83
C ILE A 732 -27.53 37.93 12.62
N ARG A 733 -28.60 38.62 13.04
CA ARG A 733 -29.97 38.11 12.90
C ARG A 733 -30.34 37.86 11.44
N SER A 734 -29.95 38.74 10.51
CA SER A 734 -30.29 38.56 9.09
C SER A 734 -29.62 37.33 8.47
N LEU A 735 -28.51 36.85 9.03
CA LEU A 735 -27.84 35.62 8.60
C LEU A 735 -28.48 34.35 9.16
N LEU A 736 -29.17 34.46 10.30
CA LEU A 736 -29.85 33.34 10.95
C LEU A 736 -31.19 33.05 10.27
N ALA A 737 -31.42 31.79 9.93
CA ALA A 737 -32.72 31.34 9.49
C ALA A 737 -33.78 31.54 10.61
N PRO A 738 -35.08 31.68 10.28
CA PRO A 738 -36.13 31.72 11.29
C PRO A 738 -36.07 30.49 12.20
N GLY A 739 -36.06 30.66 13.52
CA GLY A 739 -35.85 29.60 14.50
C GLY A 739 -34.38 29.20 14.73
N GLY A 740 -33.43 29.82 14.03
CA GLY A 740 -32.00 29.68 14.23
C GLY A 740 -31.53 30.29 15.55
N ARG A 741 -30.41 29.79 16.08
CA ARG A 741 -29.88 30.15 17.41
C ARG A 741 -28.63 31.01 17.31
N LEU A 742 -28.53 31.99 18.21
CA LEU A 742 -27.33 32.78 18.47
C LEU A 742 -26.75 32.35 19.82
N LEU A 743 -25.51 31.85 19.80
CA LEU A 743 -24.75 31.53 21.00
C LEU A 743 -23.66 32.60 21.19
N LEU A 744 -23.79 33.41 22.23
CA LEU A 744 -22.87 34.49 22.57
C LEU A 744 -21.99 34.06 23.75
N TYR A 745 -20.68 34.12 23.56
CA TYR A 745 -19.68 33.98 24.62
C TYR A 745 -18.93 35.31 24.75
N GLU A 746 -19.29 36.11 25.73
CA GLU A 746 -18.78 37.48 25.87
C GLU A 746 -18.32 37.79 27.31
N PRO A 747 -17.33 38.70 27.46
CA PRO A 747 -16.88 39.12 28.77
C PRO A 747 -18.02 39.72 29.58
N CYS A 748 -18.13 39.29 30.83
CA CYS A 748 -19.08 39.83 31.79
C CYS A 748 -18.46 39.64 33.17
N SER A 749 -18.06 40.72 33.83
CA SER A 749 -17.32 40.61 35.10
C SER A 749 -17.86 41.56 36.17
N GLU A 750 -18.08 41.03 37.37
CA GLU A 750 -18.33 41.84 38.56
C GLU A 750 -17.00 42.30 39.18
N LEU A 751 -15.98 41.43 39.14
CA LEU A 751 -14.64 41.71 39.63
C LEU A 751 -13.67 42.13 38.52
N PRO A 752 -12.81 43.13 38.78
CA PRO A 752 -11.93 43.72 37.76
C PRO A 752 -10.72 42.86 37.35
N HIS A 753 -10.59 41.64 37.88
CA HIS A 753 -9.42 40.78 37.68
C HIS A 753 -9.23 40.32 36.23
N PHE A 754 -10.30 40.21 35.44
CA PHE A 754 -10.23 39.90 34.02
C PHE A 754 -9.98 41.17 33.20
N ASP A 755 -10.60 42.28 33.59
CA ASP A 755 -10.47 43.60 32.95
C ASP A 755 -9.00 44.08 32.94
N ILE A 756 -8.23 43.80 34.01
CA ILE A 756 -6.82 44.21 34.11
C ILE A 756 -5.91 43.40 33.16
N VAL A 757 -6.24 42.14 32.86
CA VAL A 757 -5.45 41.32 31.94
C VAL A 757 -5.81 41.66 30.50
N MET A 758 -7.10 41.67 30.17
CA MET A 758 -7.58 41.95 28.81
C MET A 758 -7.33 43.40 28.39
N GLY A 759 -7.31 44.35 29.33
CA GLY A 759 -7.05 45.76 29.07
C GLY A 759 -5.67 46.08 28.49
N LEU A 760 -4.73 45.13 28.54
CA LEU A 760 -3.42 45.24 27.89
C LEU A 760 -3.51 45.10 26.36
N LEU A 761 -4.62 44.57 25.83
CA LEU A 761 -4.82 44.38 24.39
C LEU A 761 -5.38 45.66 23.75
N PRO A 762 -4.83 46.13 22.61
CA PRO A 762 -5.33 47.31 21.93
C PRO A 762 -6.81 47.21 21.50
N ASN A 763 -7.24 46.04 21.02
CA ASN A 763 -8.60 45.83 20.48
C ASN A 763 -9.71 45.89 21.55
N TRP A 764 -9.37 45.63 22.81
CA TRP A 764 -10.29 45.72 23.96
C TRP A 764 -10.92 47.12 24.11
N TRP A 765 -10.28 48.16 23.55
CA TRP A 765 -10.67 49.56 23.71
C TRP A 765 -11.47 50.13 22.53
N LEU A 766 -11.71 49.35 21.47
CA LEU A 766 -12.35 49.85 20.24
C LEU A 766 -13.85 50.19 20.43
N GLY A 767 -14.56 49.50 21.34
CA GLY A 767 -16.00 49.68 21.57
C GLY A 767 -16.42 50.79 22.55
N VAL A 768 -15.47 51.56 23.11
CA VAL A 768 -15.72 52.53 24.22
C VAL A 768 -16.53 53.78 23.80
N GLY A 769 -17.10 53.81 22.59
CA GLY A 769 -17.93 54.90 22.09
C GLY A 769 -19.45 54.78 22.35
N ASP A 770 -19.97 53.58 22.64
CA ASP A 770 -21.41 53.31 22.75
C ASP A 770 -21.94 53.42 24.19
N ASN A 771 -22.13 54.66 24.68
CA ASN A 771 -22.63 54.99 26.02
C ASN A 771 -21.87 54.36 27.22
N GLN A 772 -20.66 53.84 27.02
CA GLN A 772 -19.81 53.26 28.07
C GLN A 772 -18.78 54.28 28.54
N VAL A 773 -18.90 54.76 29.78
CA VAL A 773 -17.97 55.77 30.31
C VAL A 773 -16.71 55.14 30.95
N ASP A 774 -16.77 53.88 31.40
CA ASP A 774 -15.72 53.31 32.28
C ASP A 774 -15.33 51.82 32.09
N LYS A 775 -16.04 50.98 31.33
CA LYS A 775 -15.66 49.57 31.04
C LYS A 775 -16.11 49.13 29.64
N PRO A 776 -15.35 48.27 28.90
CA PRO A 776 -15.65 47.87 27.52
C PRO A 776 -16.64 46.71 27.33
N HIS A 777 -17.12 46.08 28.42
CA HIS A 777 -18.16 45.03 28.38
C HIS A 777 -19.44 45.45 29.09
N VAL A 778 -20.54 44.73 28.85
CA VAL A 778 -21.89 45.07 29.34
C VAL A 778 -22.49 43.96 30.22
N SER A 779 -23.47 44.32 31.05
CA SER A 779 -24.17 43.34 31.89
C SER A 779 -25.18 42.52 31.08
N VAL A 780 -25.58 41.37 31.63
CA VAL A 780 -26.58 40.48 31.01
C VAL A 780 -27.92 41.20 30.80
N GLU A 781 -28.30 42.11 31.70
CA GLU A 781 -29.53 42.91 31.56
C GLU A 781 -29.46 43.89 30.39
N ARG A 782 -28.26 44.40 30.05
CA ARG A 782 -28.09 45.19 28.83
C ARG A 782 -28.13 44.30 27.60
N TRP A 783 -27.50 43.12 27.63
CA TRP A 783 -27.58 42.14 26.54
C TRP A 783 -29.03 41.77 26.18
N GLU A 784 -29.88 41.54 27.19
CA GLU A 784 -31.32 41.32 27.01
C GLU A 784 -31.97 42.44 26.18
N GLN A 785 -31.72 43.69 26.57
CA GLN A 785 -32.31 44.86 25.90
C GLN A 785 -31.83 44.99 24.45
N GLU A 786 -30.55 44.78 24.21
CA GLU A 786 -29.92 44.90 22.88
C GLU A 786 -30.41 43.80 21.93
N LEU A 787 -30.55 42.56 22.43
CA LEU A 787 -31.10 41.43 21.67
C LEU A 787 -32.57 41.67 21.27
N VAL A 788 -33.40 42.15 22.20
CA VAL A 788 -34.80 42.48 21.92
C VAL A 788 -34.90 43.63 20.90
N GLN A 789 -34.06 44.65 21.03
CA GLN A 789 -34.03 45.78 20.07
C GLN A 789 -33.58 45.36 18.67
N ALA A 790 -32.62 44.43 18.57
CA ALA A 790 -32.22 43.80 17.31
C ALA A 790 -33.28 42.83 16.74
N GLY A 791 -34.30 42.51 17.53
CA GLY A 791 -35.46 41.71 17.17
C GLY A 791 -35.28 40.19 17.29
N PHE A 792 -34.37 39.75 18.16
CA PHE A 792 -34.36 38.38 18.68
C PHE A 792 -35.47 38.16 19.72
N SER A 793 -35.60 36.93 20.23
CA SER A 793 -36.52 36.57 21.33
C SER A 793 -36.19 37.21 22.68
N GLY A 794 -35.04 37.88 22.81
CA GLY A 794 -34.40 38.16 24.11
C GLY A 794 -33.46 37.01 24.51
N LEU A 795 -33.08 36.93 25.78
CA LEU A 795 -32.28 35.82 26.31
C LEU A 795 -33.19 34.63 26.64
N ASP A 796 -33.01 33.56 25.87
CA ASP A 796 -33.65 32.28 26.15
C ASP A 796 -33.03 31.62 27.41
N GLY A 797 -31.73 31.88 27.65
CA GLY A 797 -31.03 31.48 28.85
C GLY A 797 -29.58 31.96 28.87
N PHE A 798 -28.94 31.91 30.04
CA PHE A 798 -27.52 32.23 30.18
C PHE A 798 -26.88 31.50 31.38
N HIS A 799 -25.57 31.34 31.32
CA HIS A 799 -24.76 30.85 32.43
C HIS A 799 -23.49 31.70 32.57
N TYR A 800 -23.11 31.95 33.83
CA TYR A 800 -21.79 32.46 34.17
C TYR A 800 -20.80 31.31 34.31
N ASN A 801 -19.52 31.59 34.04
CA ASN A 801 -18.45 30.61 34.19
C ASN A 801 -18.09 30.31 35.65
N ALA A 802 -18.47 31.19 36.58
CA ALA A 802 -18.32 30.98 38.02
C ALA A 802 -19.51 31.59 38.80
N PRO A 803 -19.75 31.19 40.05
CA PRO A 803 -20.76 31.84 40.89
C PRO A 803 -20.42 33.31 41.19
N ALA A 804 -21.46 34.15 41.33
CA ALA A 804 -21.28 35.53 41.77
C ALA A 804 -20.58 35.61 43.14
N PRO A 805 -19.67 36.59 43.35
CA PRO A 805 -19.26 37.66 42.43
C PRO A 805 -18.04 37.29 41.54
N PHE A 806 -17.66 36.03 41.44
CA PHE A 806 -16.36 35.61 40.88
C PHE A 806 -16.35 35.37 39.38
N TYR A 807 -17.44 35.63 38.66
CA TYR A 807 -17.51 35.41 37.21
C TYR A 807 -16.78 36.49 36.41
N TRP A 808 -16.34 36.11 35.21
CA TRP A 808 -15.70 37.02 34.24
C TRP A 808 -16.18 36.85 32.79
N GLN A 809 -16.98 35.82 32.53
CA GLN A 809 -17.54 35.50 31.22
C GLN A 809 -18.98 35.03 31.38
N ALA A 810 -19.82 35.35 30.40
CA ALA A 810 -21.18 34.83 30.29
C ALA A 810 -21.37 34.15 28.94
N LEU A 811 -21.99 32.97 28.98
CA LEU A 811 -22.48 32.28 27.81
C LEU A 811 -24.00 32.44 27.74
N MET A 812 -24.49 32.98 26.63
CA MET A 812 -25.86 33.43 26.46
C MET A 812 -26.45 32.84 25.19
N LEU A 813 -27.73 32.45 25.24
CA LEU A 813 -28.47 31.91 24.12
C LEU A 813 -29.64 32.81 23.77
N SER A 814 -29.84 33.04 22.48
CA SER A 814 -30.98 33.76 21.93
C SER A 814 -31.44 33.12 20.62
N THR A 815 -32.69 33.33 20.22
CA THR A 815 -33.28 32.72 19.02
C THR A 815 -33.82 33.78 18.08
N ASN A 816 -33.65 33.59 16.77
CA ASN A 816 -34.34 34.40 15.77
C ASN A 816 -35.81 33.92 15.72
N PRO A 817 -36.80 34.70 16.18
CA PRO A 817 -38.17 34.23 16.31
C PRO A 817 -38.78 33.87 14.95
N ALA A 818 -39.47 32.73 14.87
CA ALA A 818 -40.23 32.36 13.67
C ALA A 818 -41.45 33.28 13.49
N VAL A 819 -41.89 33.47 12.25
CA VAL A 819 -43.13 34.22 11.95
C VAL A 819 -44.32 33.45 12.53
N ASN A 820 -45.08 34.06 13.44
CA ASN A 820 -46.28 33.47 14.03
C ASN A 820 -47.24 33.00 12.93
N THR A 821 -47.58 31.72 12.92
CA THR A 821 -48.62 31.15 12.07
C THR A 821 -50.02 31.54 12.58
N PRO A 822 -51.01 31.71 11.69
CA PRO A 822 -52.39 31.98 12.10
C PRO A 822 -52.96 30.81 12.92
N ARG A 823 -54.02 31.07 13.70
CA ARG A 823 -54.74 30.04 14.48
C ARG A 823 -55.14 28.87 13.57
N GLU A 824 -54.50 27.72 13.73
CA GLU A 824 -54.86 26.48 13.04
C GLU A 824 -55.91 25.70 13.85
N SER A 825 -56.88 25.10 13.15
CA SER A 825 -57.78 24.09 13.72
C SER A 825 -57.03 22.76 13.86
N MET A 826 -57.10 22.15 15.04
CA MET A 826 -56.45 20.90 15.42
C MET A 826 -57.49 19.82 15.72
N ASN A 827 -57.39 18.66 15.06
CA ASN A 827 -58.28 17.54 15.31
C ASN A 827 -57.63 16.52 16.26
N LEU A 828 -58.24 16.29 17.42
CA LEU A 828 -57.83 15.27 18.38
C LEU A 828 -58.70 14.02 18.21
N LEU A 829 -58.12 12.97 17.60
CA LEU A 829 -58.79 11.71 17.29
C LEU A 829 -58.53 10.68 18.39
N CYS A 830 -59.61 10.11 18.94
CA CYS A 830 -59.56 9.09 19.99
C CYS A 830 -60.70 8.08 19.84
N THR A 831 -60.80 7.11 20.73
CA THR A 831 -61.98 6.23 20.81
C THR A 831 -63.04 6.89 21.69
N SER A 832 -64.31 6.51 21.49
CA SER A 832 -65.40 7.00 22.34
C SER A 832 -65.17 6.74 23.85
N GLU A 833 -64.43 5.69 24.19
CA GLU A 833 -64.11 5.31 25.58
C GLU A 833 -62.97 6.15 26.18
N THR A 834 -61.96 6.55 25.38
CA THR A 834 -60.78 7.26 25.87
C THR A 834 -60.93 8.78 25.88
N ARG A 835 -61.92 9.32 25.16
CA ARG A 835 -62.20 10.77 25.09
C ARG A 835 -62.23 11.47 26.46
N TYR A 836 -62.86 10.85 27.46
CA TYR A 836 -63.08 11.44 28.78
C TYR A 836 -61.96 11.18 29.78
N GLN A 837 -60.86 10.54 29.36
CA GLN A 837 -59.70 10.29 30.22
C GLN A 837 -58.99 11.61 30.59
N THR A 838 -58.55 11.74 31.84
CA THR A 838 -57.94 12.97 32.38
C THR A 838 -56.78 13.47 31.53
N TRP A 839 -55.90 12.56 31.10
CA TRP A 839 -54.73 12.91 30.30
C TRP A 839 -55.11 13.51 28.94
N MET A 840 -56.12 12.95 28.27
CA MET A 840 -56.62 13.44 26.98
C MET A 840 -57.25 14.82 27.10
N GLN A 841 -58.03 15.04 28.16
CA GLN A 841 -58.62 16.35 28.45
C GLN A 841 -57.54 17.41 28.73
N SER A 842 -56.51 17.05 29.49
CA SER A 842 -55.38 17.93 29.76
C SER A 842 -54.60 18.29 28.49
N LEU A 843 -54.35 17.33 27.60
CA LEU A 843 -53.71 17.60 26.31
C LEU A 843 -54.50 18.61 25.46
N ALA A 844 -55.83 18.46 25.41
CA ALA A 844 -56.70 19.40 24.71
C ALA A 844 -56.63 20.82 25.32
N VAL A 845 -56.60 20.93 26.65
CA VAL A 845 -56.41 22.22 27.34
C VAL A 845 -55.06 22.84 26.98
N CYS A 846 -53.97 22.06 26.98
CA CYS A 846 -52.64 22.54 26.59
C CYS A 846 -52.63 23.08 25.16
N LEU A 847 -53.21 22.33 24.20
CA LEU A 847 -53.34 22.77 22.81
C LEU A 847 -54.13 24.08 22.68
N SER A 848 -55.23 24.23 23.43
CA SER A 848 -56.01 25.47 23.44
C SER A 848 -55.24 26.65 24.06
N SER A 849 -54.49 26.42 25.14
CA SER A 849 -53.63 27.44 25.75
C SER A 849 -52.50 27.90 24.83
N ASP A 850 -52.03 27.02 23.95
CA ASP A 850 -51.02 27.29 22.94
C ASP A 850 -51.58 27.95 21.66
N GLY A 851 -52.90 28.19 21.62
CA GLY A 851 -53.55 28.99 20.58
C GLY A 851 -54.25 28.19 19.47
N TYR A 852 -54.34 26.86 19.58
CA TYR A 852 -55.09 26.02 18.63
C TYR A 852 -56.59 25.98 18.92
N ASP A 853 -57.40 25.91 17.86
CA ASP A 853 -58.83 25.58 17.99
C ASP A 853 -59.01 24.06 17.97
N VAL A 854 -59.35 23.46 19.11
CA VAL A 854 -59.30 22.00 19.30
C VAL A 854 -60.66 21.36 19.02
N HIS A 855 -60.73 20.54 17.97
CA HIS A 855 -61.89 19.76 17.61
C HIS A 855 -61.71 18.29 18.01
N TRP A 856 -62.72 17.73 18.68
CA TRP A 856 -62.73 16.33 19.07
C TRP A 856 -63.36 15.48 17.97
N CYS A 857 -62.68 14.40 17.59
CA CYS A 857 -63.20 13.38 16.68
C CYS A 857 -63.10 12.00 17.34
N THR A 858 -64.12 11.17 17.19
CA THR A 858 -64.06 9.76 17.61
C THR A 858 -63.87 8.84 16.40
N PHE A 859 -63.21 7.70 16.58
CA PHE A 859 -62.96 6.77 15.49
C PHE A 859 -64.26 6.24 14.84
N GLU A 860 -65.37 6.25 15.57
CA GLU A 860 -66.69 5.83 15.09
C GLU A 860 -67.32 6.82 14.09
N GLU A 861 -66.91 8.09 14.12
CA GLU A 861 -67.43 9.19 13.28
C GLU A 861 -66.66 9.32 11.95
N ASP A 862 -66.97 10.38 11.19
CA ASP A 862 -66.19 10.77 10.01
C ASP A 862 -64.79 11.23 10.43
N LEU A 863 -63.76 10.62 9.82
CA LEU A 863 -62.39 10.80 10.26
C LEU A 863 -61.76 12.06 9.62
N PRO A 864 -61.10 12.92 10.41
CA PRO A 864 -60.48 14.15 9.92
C PRO A 864 -59.27 13.84 9.04
N THR A 865 -59.04 14.62 7.98
CA THR A 865 -57.95 14.39 7.03
C THR A 865 -56.79 15.39 7.15
N GLU A 866 -56.99 16.49 7.86
CA GLU A 866 -55.97 17.54 8.06
C GLU A 866 -55.74 17.79 9.55
N ASN A 867 -54.49 18.11 9.91
CA ASN A 867 -54.07 18.50 11.25
C ASN A 867 -54.57 17.56 12.37
N VAL A 868 -54.20 16.28 12.28
CA VAL A 868 -54.71 15.24 13.19
C VAL A 868 -53.65 14.82 14.21
N ILE A 869 -54.01 14.79 15.48
CA ILE A 869 -53.30 14.05 16.54
C ILE A 869 -54.18 12.85 16.91
N ALA A 870 -53.75 11.64 16.57
CA ALA A 870 -54.47 10.42 16.88
C ALA A 870 -53.87 9.74 18.12
N VAL A 871 -54.69 9.53 19.15
CA VAL A 871 -54.31 8.82 20.39
C VAL A 871 -55.17 7.56 20.52
N LEU A 872 -55.14 6.73 19.47
CA LEU A 872 -55.94 5.50 19.38
C LEU A 872 -55.33 4.33 20.18
N ASP A 873 -54.02 4.39 20.43
CA ASP A 873 -53.27 3.40 21.20
C ASP A 873 -53.22 3.70 22.72
N PHE A 874 -54.05 4.61 23.23
CA PHE A 874 -53.97 5.06 24.62
C PHE A 874 -54.10 3.90 25.63
N ASP A 875 -55.15 3.09 25.49
CA ASP A 875 -55.54 2.04 26.43
C ASP A 875 -55.21 0.62 25.94
N ARG A 876 -55.13 0.41 24.62
CA ARG A 876 -54.88 -0.90 24.00
C ARG A 876 -54.18 -0.76 22.64
N PRO A 877 -53.46 -1.80 22.14
CA PRO A 877 -52.84 -1.77 20.80
C PRO A 877 -53.92 -1.81 19.71
N PHE A 878 -54.27 -0.64 19.17
CA PHE A 878 -55.45 -0.44 18.34
C PHE A 878 -55.42 -1.30 17.07
N LEU A 879 -54.26 -1.49 16.45
CA LEU A 879 -54.10 -2.20 15.17
C LEU A 879 -53.98 -3.73 15.29
N TYR A 880 -53.75 -4.30 16.48
CA TYR A 880 -53.34 -5.71 16.63
C TYR A 880 -54.44 -6.73 16.30
N ASP A 881 -55.70 -6.41 16.58
CA ASP A 881 -56.84 -7.31 16.40
C ASP A 881 -58.05 -6.57 15.79
N ILE A 882 -57.79 -5.80 14.73
CA ILE A 882 -58.83 -5.01 14.05
C ILE A 882 -59.72 -5.89 13.18
N SER A 883 -61.02 -5.58 13.18
CA SER A 883 -61.98 -6.21 12.26
C SER A 883 -61.69 -5.84 10.80
N GLN A 884 -62.15 -6.66 9.85
CA GLN A 884 -62.07 -6.33 8.42
C GLN A 884 -62.70 -4.97 8.08
N ALA A 885 -63.81 -4.62 8.73
CA ALA A 885 -64.47 -3.33 8.52
C ALA A 885 -63.61 -2.15 9.03
N THR A 886 -63.00 -2.31 10.20
CA THR A 886 -62.05 -1.35 10.78
C THR A 886 -60.83 -1.17 9.87
N TYR A 887 -60.25 -2.27 9.38
CA TYR A 887 -59.13 -2.24 8.45
C TYR A 887 -59.45 -1.45 7.18
N THR A 888 -60.59 -1.72 6.54
CA THR A 888 -61.02 -0.98 5.34
C THR A 888 -61.26 0.51 5.64
N LYS A 889 -61.82 0.86 6.80
CA LYS A 889 -61.98 2.26 7.23
C LYS A 889 -60.62 2.96 7.37
N ILE A 890 -59.68 2.35 8.09
CA ILE A 890 -58.31 2.88 8.25
C ILE A 890 -57.61 3.03 6.90
N GLN A 891 -57.71 2.03 6.02
CA GLN A 891 -57.12 2.08 4.69
C GLN A 891 -57.65 3.27 3.88
N SER A 892 -58.98 3.47 3.85
CA SER A 892 -59.59 4.60 3.14
C SER A 892 -59.20 5.96 3.74
N TRP A 893 -59.12 6.03 5.07
CA TRP A 893 -58.78 7.26 5.78
C TRP A 893 -57.31 7.65 5.59
N LEU A 894 -56.37 6.72 5.79
CA LEU A 894 -54.94 6.97 5.61
C LEU A 894 -54.58 7.31 4.15
N ALA A 895 -55.37 6.87 3.18
CA ALA A 895 -55.21 7.30 1.78
C ALA A 895 -55.58 8.78 1.54
N SER A 896 -56.32 9.40 2.46
CA SER A 896 -56.79 10.78 2.37
C SER A 896 -56.14 11.75 3.36
N VAL A 897 -55.39 11.23 4.33
CA VAL A 897 -54.78 12.03 5.39
C VAL A 897 -53.59 12.82 4.86
N LYS A 898 -53.52 14.11 5.19
CA LYS A 898 -52.43 15.01 4.78
C LYS A 898 -51.35 15.16 5.86
N ARG A 899 -51.77 15.32 7.12
CA ARG A 899 -50.88 15.51 8.28
C ARG A 899 -51.44 14.79 9.51
N LEU A 900 -50.66 13.88 10.08
CA LEU A 900 -51.08 13.02 11.19
C LEU A 900 -49.90 12.76 12.14
N LEU A 901 -50.08 13.04 13.44
CA LEU A 901 -49.23 12.49 14.50
C LEU A 901 -49.98 11.36 15.21
N TRP A 902 -49.42 10.16 15.18
CA TRP A 902 -49.95 9.03 15.95
C TRP A 902 -49.22 8.89 17.28
N VAL A 903 -49.93 9.10 18.39
CA VAL A 903 -49.39 8.97 19.75
C VAL A 903 -49.63 7.55 20.25
N THR A 904 -48.58 6.89 20.73
CA THR A 904 -48.62 5.47 21.11
C THR A 904 -47.63 5.17 22.24
N HIS A 905 -47.61 3.93 22.74
CA HIS A 905 -46.71 3.48 23.80
C HIS A 905 -45.28 3.26 23.29
N SER A 906 -44.31 3.20 24.20
CA SER A 906 -42.91 2.96 23.85
C SER A 906 -42.67 1.58 23.20
N MET A 907 -42.06 1.61 22.02
CA MET A 907 -41.84 0.46 21.13
C MET A 907 -40.37 0.26 20.77
N GLN A 908 -39.61 1.36 20.64
CA GLN A 908 -38.21 1.31 20.18
C GLN A 908 -37.18 1.46 21.31
N ILE A 909 -37.58 1.98 22.47
CA ILE A 909 -36.76 2.05 23.71
C ILE A 909 -37.54 1.33 24.82
N GLU A 910 -36.90 0.40 25.54
CA GLU A 910 -37.53 -0.34 26.66
C GLU A 910 -38.96 -0.87 26.35
N CYS A 911 -39.14 -1.49 25.18
CA CYS A 911 -40.45 -1.99 24.73
C CYS A 911 -41.09 -2.94 25.77
N LYS A 912 -42.29 -2.58 26.24
CA LYS A 912 -43.08 -3.41 27.17
C LYS A 912 -44.06 -4.35 26.46
N ASP A 913 -44.62 -3.91 25.34
CA ASP A 913 -45.59 -4.69 24.55
C ASP A 913 -45.36 -4.45 23.04
N PRO A 914 -44.83 -5.44 22.30
CA PRO A 914 -44.50 -5.27 20.89
C PRO A 914 -45.72 -5.18 19.97
N ARG A 915 -46.94 -5.38 20.48
CA ARG A 915 -48.17 -5.29 19.67
C ARG A 915 -48.47 -3.88 19.18
N TYR A 916 -47.96 -2.86 19.87
CA TYR A 916 -48.07 -1.46 19.45
C TYR A 916 -47.21 -1.16 18.19
N CYS A 917 -46.17 -1.96 17.89
CA CYS A 917 -45.22 -1.72 16.80
C CYS A 917 -45.81 -1.70 15.38
N LEU A 918 -47.04 -2.20 15.19
CA LEU A 918 -47.68 -2.26 13.87
C LEU A 918 -47.78 -0.88 13.21
N ILE A 919 -47.98 0.19 14.00
CA ILE A 919 -48.08 1.55 13.46
C ILE A 919 -46.74 2.07 12.91
N LEU A 920 -45.59 1.66 13.45
CA LEU A 920 -44.28 2.08 12.94
C LEU A 920 -44.06 1.58 11.52
N GLY A 921 -44.31 0.29 11.26
CA GLY A 921 -44.21 -0.28 9.92
C GLY A 921 -45.18 0.39 8.95
N LEU A 922 -46.44 0.54 9.36
CA LEU A 922 -47.48 1.15 8.54
C LEU A 922 -47.12 2.59 8.15
N THR A 923 -46.75 3.44 9.11
CA THR A 923 -46.44 4.85 8.85
C THR A 923 -45.16 5.02 8.04
N ARG A 924 -44.11 4.21 8.27
CA ARG A 924 -42.89 4.18 7.43
C ARG A 924 -43.21 3.87 5.97
N THR A 925 -44.04 2.86 5.73
CA THR A 925 -44.47 2.48 4.38
C THR A 925 -45.32 3.57 3.74
N LEU A 926 -46.30 4.13 4.46
CA LEU A 926 -47.16 5.19 3.94
C LEU A 926 -46.37 6.44 3.54
N ARG A 927 -45.39 6.86 4.36
CA ARG A 927 -44.51 7.99 4.02
C ARG A 927 -43.75 7.74 2.71
N TYR A 928 -43.25 6.52 2.52
CA TYR A 928 -42.49 6.16 1.32
C TYR A 928 -43.38 6.04 0.08
N GLU A 929 -44.58 5.45 0.21
CA GLU A 929 -45.47 5.19 -0.92
C GLU A 929 -46.29 6.42 -1.34
N LEU A 930 -46.74 7.24 -0.38
CA LEU A 930 -47.72 8.31 -0.62
C LEU A 930 -47.17 9.72 -0.41
N ASN A 931 -45.94 9.88 0.10
CA ASN A 931 -45.30 11.18 0.37
C ASN A 931 -46.17 12.10 1.26
N VAL A 932 -46.69 11.54 2.36
CA VAL A 932 -47.60 12.20 3.33
C VAL A 932 -46.88 12.56 4.64
N ASP A 933 -47.32 13.60 5.35
CA ASP A 933 -46.74 14.04 6.63
C ASP A 933 -47.33 13.23 7.82
N VAL A 934 -47.00 11.95 7.87
CA VAL A 934 -47.49 11.01 8.90
C VAL A 934 -46.36 10.57 9.82
N GLY A 935 -46.41 10.97 11.08
CA GLY A 935 -45.40 10.62 12.09
C GLY A 935 -45.96 9.90 13.31
N THR A 936 -45.05 9.45 14.17
CA THR A 936 -45.35 8.78 15.45
C THR A 936 -44.69 9.52 16.62
N CYS A 937 -45.37 9.56 17.76
CA CYS A 937 -44.81 9.99 19.04
C CYS A 937 -45.02 8.88 20.06
N GLU A 938 -43.94 8.23 20.47
CA GLU A 938 -43.96 7.18 21.47
C GLU A 938 -43.84 7.79 22.87
N ILE A 939 -44.64 7.30 23.81
CA ILE A 939 -44.67 7.75 25.19
C ILE A 939 -44.46 6.54 26.11
N ASP A 940 -43.51 6.64 27.02
CA ASP A 940 -43.27 5.62 28.04
C ASP A 940 -44.26 5.69 29.21
N LEU A 941 -44.63 6.91 29.63
CA LEU A 941 -45.62 7.20 30.67
C LEU A 941 -46.53 8.37 30.25
N PHE A 942 -47.84 8.11 30.21
CA PHE A 942 -48.87 9.12 29.88
C PHE A 942 -49.13 10.05 31.07
N GLU A 943 -48.15 10.90 31.39
CA GLU A 943 -48.22 11.95 32.42
C GLU A 943 -48.29 13.34 31.77
N GLU A 944 -48.57 14.40 32.56
CA GLU A 944 -48.65 15.79 32.05
C GLU A 944 -47.34 16.27 31.41
N ALA A 945 -46.20 15.75 31.87
CA ALA A 945 -44.89 16.04 31.30
C ALA A 945 -44.77 15.63 29.81
N ALA A 946 -45.67 14.78 29.31
CA ALA A 946 -45.68 14.35 27.91
C ALA A 946 -46.33 15.36 26.95
N HIS A 947 -47.22 16.24 27.43
CA HIS A 947 -47.97 17.15 26.56
C HIS A 947 -47.06 18.09 25.75
N PRO A 948 -46.04 18.74 26.34
CA PRO A 948 -45.11 19.59 25.57
C PRO A 948 -44.41 18.83 24.45
N VAL A 949 -44.04 17.56 24.68
CA VAL A 949 -43.35 16.73 23.70
C VAL A 949 -44.27 16.31 22.56
N VAL A 950 -45.54 15.96 22.86
CA VAL A 950 -46.55 15.66 21.81
C VAL A 950 -46.81 16.89 20.94
N MET A 951 -47.01 18.06 21.55
CA MET A 951 -47.23 19.30 20.81
C MET A 951 -46.01 19.67 19.96
N GLN A 952 -44.82 19.57 20.53
CA GLN A 952 -43.59 19.87 19.81
C GLN A 952 -43.33 18.88 18.67
N ALA A 953 -43.57 17.57 18.88
CA ALA A 953 -43.50 16.55 17.84
C ALA A 953 -44.47 16.85 16.68
N TYR A 954 -45.71 17.26 17.00
CA TYR A 954 -46.68 17.67 15.98
C TYR A 954 -46.21 18.90 15.18
N ARG A 955 -45.64 19.91 15.85
CA ARG A 955 -45.08 21.10 15.16
C ARG A 955 -43.92 20.75 14.23
N GLN A 956 -43.15 19.70 14.54
CA GLN A 956 -42.09 19.21 13.66
C GLN A 956 -42.64 18.47 12.43
N LEU A 957 -43.87 17.93 12.49
CA LEU A 957 -44.57 17.45 11.30
C LEU A 957 -45.14 18.66 10.53
N GLY A 958 -45.03 18.74 9.20
CA GLY A 958 -45.57 19.86 8.40
C GLY A 958 -44.51 20.71 7.70
N THR A 959 -44.85 21.96 7.34
CA THR A 959 -43.97 22.86 6.57
C THR A 959 -42.65 23.08 7.30
N PRO A 960 -41.49 22.88 6.64
CA PRO A 960 -40.19 23.06 7.26
C PRO A 960 -40.07 24.45 7.87
N ILE A 961 -39.54 24.54 9.09
CA ILE A 961 -39.00 25.79 9.61
C ILE A 961 -37.88 26.22 8.64
N GLY A 962 -37.85 27.50 8.25
CA GLY A 962 -36.82 28.02 7.36
C GLY A 962 -35.43 27.59 7.83
N GLY A 963 -34.67 26.93 6.95
CA GLY A 963 -33.31 26.46 7.24
C GLY A 963 -33.15 24.97 7.62
N GLN A 964 -34.20 24.25 8.01
CA GLN A 964 -34.10 22.80 8.23
C GLN A 964 -34.12 22.02 6.91
N THR A 965 -33.08 21.25 6.65
CA THR A 965 -32.96 20.38 5.46
C THR A 965 -33.54 18.98 5.67
N ILE A 966 -33.71 18.55 6.93
CA ILE A 966 -34.13 17.18 7.31
C ILE A 966 -35.35 17.25 8.21
N ARG A 967 -36.39 16.48 7.88
CA ARG A 967 -37.64 16.35 8.66
C ARG A 967 -37.63 15.07 9.49
N ASP A 968 -38.11 15.20 10.73
CA ASP A 968 -38.31 14.07 11.64
C ASP A 968 -39.77 13.63 11.65
N PHE A 969 -39.97 12.30 11.66
CA PHE A 969 -41.30 11.70 11.65
C PHE A 969 -41.52 10.74 12.82
N GLU A 970 -40.48 10.43 13.60
CA GLU A 970 -40.54 9.48 14.70
C GLU A 970 -39.90 10.11 15.93
N PHE A 971 -40.69 10.25 16.98
CA PHE A 971 -40.32 10.93 18.22
C PHE A 971 -40.58 10.00 19.39
N ILE A 972 -39.71 10.04 20.40
CA ILE A 972 -39.86 9.23 21.62
C ILE A 972 -39.70 10.10 22.85
N LEU A 973 -40.70 10.08 23.72
CA LEU A 973 -40.55 10.52 25.10
C LEU A 973 -40.09 9.33 25.94
N HIS A 974 -38.92 9.47 26.56
CA HIS A 974 -38.38 8.49 27.47
C HIS A 974 -37.83 9.18 28.71
N ARG A 975 -38.35 8.81 29.89
CA ARG A 975 -37.97 9.35 31.21
C ARG A 975 -38.00 10.88 31.26
N GLY A 976 -39.03 11.48 30.68
CA GLY A 976 -39.22 12.94 30.66
C GLY A 976 -38.36 13.69 29.65
N VAL A 977 -37.63 13.00 28.76
CA VAL A 977 -36.79 13.62 27.73
C VAL A 977 -37.27 13.18 26.33
N GLY A 978 -37.44 14.14 25.43
CA GLY A 978 -37.76 13.89 24.02
C GLY A 978 -36.53 13.50 23.21
N HIS A 979 -36.67 12.47 22.38
CA HIS A 979 -35.59 11.88 21.57
C HIS A 979 -35.98 11.81 20.10
N THR A 980 -34.98 11.89 19.23
CA THR A 980 -35.07 11.57 17.80
C THR A 980 -34.06 10.51 17.41
N GLY A 981 -34.37 9.73 16.37
CA GLY A 981 -33.56 8.60 15.93
C GLY A 981 -32.67 8.97 14.73
N ARG A 982 -31.41 8.54 14.73
CA ARG A 982 -30.51 8.66 13.57
C ARG A 982 -29.85 7.31 13.28
N ALA A 983 -29.68 7.00 12.01
CA ALA A 983 -28.90 5.86 11.56
C ALA A 983 -27.41 6.15 11.80
N ALA A 984 -26.84 5.59 12.86
CA ALA A 984 -25.45 5.75 13.22
C ALA A 984 -24.61 4.60 12.63
N ILE A 985 -23.48 4.94 12.04
CA ILE A 985 -22.50 3.98 11.54
C ILE A 985 -21.65 3.51 12.72
N THR A 986 -21.40 2.21 12.79
CA THR A 986 -20.48 1.62 13.76
C THR A 986 -19.69 0.49 13.12
N LYS A 987 -18.48 0.23 13.62
CA LYS A 987 -17.72 -0.95 13.21
C LYS A 987 -18.29 -2.16 13.96
N VAL A 988 -18.62 -3.22 13.23
CA VAL A 988 -19.11 -4.48 13.84
C VAL A 988 -18.11 -5.02 14.86
N THR A 989 -16.81 -4.82 14.65
CA THR A 989 -15.75 -5.20 15.60
C THR A 989 -15.89 -4.51 16.94
N ASP A 990 -16.24 -3.22 16.96
CA ASP A 990 -16.31 -2.42 18.19
C ASP A 990 -17.45 -2.93 19.09
N HIS A 991 -18.54 -3.40 18.49
CA HIS A 991 -19.67 -4.03 19.19
C HIS A 991 -19.45 -5.50 19.53
N LEU A 992 -18.56 -6.21 18.84
CA LEU A 992 -18.15 -7.57 19.21
C LEU A 992 -17.14 -7.57 20.36
N HIS A 993 -16.39 -6.48 20.52
CA HIS A 993 -15.33 -6.33 21.53
C HIS A 993 -15.74 -5.52 22.76
N SER A 994 -16.97 -4.98 22.80
CA SER A 994 -17.51 -4.22 23.94
C SER A 994 -18.06 -5.15 25.03
N THR A 995 -17.15 -5.86 25.70
CA THR A 995 -17.32 -6.16 27.12
C THR A 995 -15.95 -6.09 27.78
N ASP A 996 -15.90 -5.35 28.88
CA ASP A 996 -14.75 -5.08 29.74
C ASP A 996 -14.32 -6.36 30.50
N GLN A 997 -14.05 -7.44 29.76
CA GLN A 997 -13.60 -8.71 30.30
C GLN A 997 -12.08 -8.67 30.46
N GLN A 998 -11.59 -9.11 31.62
CA GLN A 998 -10.17 -9.43 31.83
C GLN A 998 -9.68 -10.32 30.68
N ARG A 999 -8.56 -9.94 30.04
CA ARG A 999 -8.04 -10.61 28.84
C ARG A 999 -6.72 -11.33 29.15
N SER A 1000 -6.55 -12.50 28.55
CA SER A 1000 -5.23 -13.14 28.39
C SER A 1000 -4.59 -12.57 27.11
N TYR A 1001 -3.29 -12.71 26.94
CA TYR A 1001 -2.56 -12.24 25.78
C TYR A 1001 -1.79 -13.37 25.12
N GLN A 1002 -1.88 -13.45 23.80
CA GLN A 1002 -1.14 -14.39 22.96
C GLN A 1002 -0.14 -13.62 22.10
N LEU A 1003 1.09 -14.11 21.97
CA LEU A 1003 2.04 -13.56 21.01
C LEU A 1003 1.60 -13.98 19.60
N ASP A 1004 1.47 -13.02 18.69
CA ASP A 1004 0.91 -13.26 17.37
C ASP A 1004 1.53 -12.32 16.33
N ILE A 1005 1.49 -12.71 15.05
CA ILE A 1005 1.90 -11.86 13.93
C ILE A 1005 0.66 -11.23 13.30
N GLN A 1006 0.60 -9.90 13.24
CA GLN A 1006 -0.58 -9.22 12.69
C GLN A 1006 -0.59 -9.24 11.16
N THR A 1007 0.59 -9.15 10.54
CA THR A 1007 0.79 -9.15 9.09
C THR A 1007 1.81 -10.22 8.73
N ILE A 1008 1.34 -11.30 8.11
CA ILE A 1008 2.21 -12.41 7.66
C ILE A 1008 3.30 -11.87 6.71
N GLY A 1009 4.54 -12.29 6.94
CA GLY A 1009 5.72 -11.86 6.18
C GLY A 1009 6.39 -10.58 6.74
N ASP A 1010 5.71 -9.83 7.61
CA ASP A 1010 6.25 -8.63 8.25
C ASP A 1010 6.53 -8.89 9.74
N PHE A 1011 7.80 -9.13 10.08
CA PHE A 1011 8.21 -9.37 11.46
C PHE A 1011 8.02 -8.17 12.38
N SER A 1012 7.89 -6.94 11.86
CA SER A 1012 7.60 -5.76 12.67
C SER A 1012 6.18 -5.77 13.23
N SER A 1013 5.29 -6.56 12.62
CA SER A 1013 3.90 -6.73 13.04
C SER A 1013 3.71 -7.78 14.16
N LEU A 1014 4.80 -8.39 14.63
CA LEU A 1014 4.76 -9.33 15.76
C LEU A 1014 4.43 -8.58 17.05
N GLY A 1015 3.33 -8.95 17.70
CA GLY A 1015 2.85 -8.25 18.89
C GLY A 1015 1.88 -9.07 19.74
N TRP A 1016 1.42 -8.47 20.84
CA TRP A 1016 0.49 -9.13 21.76
C TRP A 1016 -0.95 -8.93 21.29
N ARG A 1017 -1.65 -10.05 21.03
CA ARG A 1017 -3.08 -10.06 20.72
C ARG A 1017 -3.89 -10.41 21.99
N PRO A 1018 -4.87 -9.57 22.37
CA PRO A 1018 -5.76 -9.92 23.47
C PRO A 1018 -6.70 -11.08 23.08
N VAL A 1019 -6.87 -12.02 23.99
CA VAL A 1019 -7.74 -13.20 23.87
C VAL A 1019 -8.58 -13.38 25.13
N SER A 1020 -9.79 -13.93 24.99
CA SER A 1020 -10.68 -14.17 26.12
C SER A 1020 -10.08 -15.20 27.09
N LEU A 1021 -10.38 -15.05 28.38
CA LEU A 1021 -10.04 -16.06 29.37
C LEU A 1021 -10.84 -17.34 29.13
N GLU A 1022 -10.18 -18.48 29.29
CA GLU A 1022 -10.81 -19.80 29.20
C GLU A 1022 -11.24 -20.26 30.59
N GLU A 1023 -12.34 -21.04 30.65
CA GLU A 1023 -12.74 -21.73 31.87
C GLU A 1023 -11.84 -22.94 32.11
N VAL A 1024 -11.46 -23.18 33.37
CA VAL A 1024 -10.63 -24.34 33.74
C VAL A 1024 -11.54 -25.54 33.93
N GLY A 1025 -11.44 -26.53 33.03
CA GLY A 1025 -12.18 -27.78 33.14
C GLY A 1025 -11.69 -28.68 34.28
N PRO A 1026 -12.40 -29.78 34.59
CA PRO A 1026 -12.07 -30.67 35.71
C PRO A 1026 -10.66 -31.26 35.66
N HIS A 1027 -10.10 -31.47 34.46
CA HIS A 1027 -8.77 -32.06 34.23
C HIS A 1027 -7.71 -31.05 33.76
N ASP A 1028 -8.03 -29.75 33.76
CA ASP A 1028 -7.15 -28.73 33.23
C ASP A 1028 -6.38 -28.01 34.36
N VAL A 1029 -5.31 -27.34 33.96
CA VAL A 1029 -4.58 -26.40 34.80
C VAL A 1029 -4.46 -25.07 34.08
N GLU A 1030 -4.57 -23.98 34.83
CA GLU A 1030 -4.23 -22.65 34.32
C GLU A 1030 -2.79 -22.34 34.68
N VAL A 1031 -2.00 -21.97 33.67
CA VAL A 1031 -0.60 -21.59 33.79
C VAL A 1031 -0.41 -20.13 33.40
N LYS A 1032 0.13 -19.34 34.32
CA LYS A 1032 0.63 -18.01 34.02
C LYS A 1032 2.02 -18.11 33.38
N ALA A 1033 2.11 -17.87 32.08
CA ALA A 1033 3.38 -17.96 31.36
C ALA A 1033 4.40 -16.95 31.91
N SER A 1034 5.63 -17.44 32.10
CA SER A 1034 6.80 -16.61 32.39
C SER A 1034 7.74 -16.56 31.19
N TYR A 1035 7.85 -17.65 30.44
CA TYR A 1035 8.65 -17.74 29.22
C TYR A 1035 7.85 -18.44 28.12
N LEU A 1036 7.95 -17.90 26.91
CA LEU A 1036 7.43 -18.48 25.68
C LEU A 1036 8.62 -18.94 24.83
N ALA A 1037 8.54 -20.13 24.25
CA ALA A 1037 9.57 -20.67 23.38
C ALA A 1037 9.09 -20.67 21.92
N LEU A 1038 9.91 -20.09 21.04
CA LEU A 1038 9.69 -20.09 19.60
C LEU A 1038 10.51 -21.21 18.95
N ASN A 1039 9.90 -21.89 18.00
CA ASN A 1039 10.47 -22.97 17.21
C ASN A 1039 10.54 -22.57 15.72
N PHE A 1040 11.28 -23.33 14.91
CA PHE A 1040 11.41 -23.04 13.46
C PHE A 1040 10.06 -23.05 12.73
N LYS A 1041 9.08 -23.83 13.21
CA LYS A 1041 7.70 -23.82 12.69
C LYS A 1041 7.01 -22.47 12.89
N ASP A 1042 7.28 -21.78 13.99
CA ASP A 1042 6.69 -20.46 14.27
C ASP A 1042 7.24 -19.44 13.28
N LEU A 1043 8.54 -19.51 12.94
CA LEU A 1043 9.14 -18.72 11.87
C LEU A 1043 8.48 -19.01 10.51
N MET A 1044 8.28 -20.29 10.17
CA MET A 1044 7.62 -20.67 8.92
C MET A 1044 6.16 -20.22 8.87
N MET A 1045 5.45 -20.17 10.00
CA MET A 1045 4.10 -19.61 10.09
C MET A 1045 4.10 -18.09 9.99
N ALA A 1046 5.05 -17.41 10.65
CA ALA A 1046 5.25 -15.96 10.53
C ALA A 1046 5.53 -15.54 9.08
N LEU A 1047 6.28 -16.37 8.34
CA LEU A 1047 6.53 -16.18 6.92
C LEU A 1047 5.40 -16.65 6.01
N GLY A 1048 4.34 -17.27 6.53
CA GLY A 1048 3.20 -17.79 5.75
C GLY A 1048 3.46 -19.08 4.98
N ILE A 1049 4.59 -19.75 5.24
CA ILE A 1049 5.03 -21.01 4.61
C ILE A 1049 4.38 -22.24 5.27
N VAL A 1050 3.93 -22.15 6.52
CA VAL A 1050 3.14 -23.18 7.21
C VAL A 1050 1.76 -22.61 7.57
N GLU A 1051 0.70 -23.35 7.28
CA GLU A 1051 -0.67 -22.93 7.53
C GLU A 1051 -1.04 -23.14 9.01
N ARG A 1052 -1.81 -22.19 9.57
CA ARG A 1052 -2.43 -22.36 10.89
C ARG A 1052 -3.59 -23.33 10.77
N THR A 1053 -3.62 -24.31 11.65
CA THR A 1053 -4.73 -25.28 11.74
C THR A 1053 -5.22 -25.38 13.17
N LYS A 1054 -6.37 -26.04 13.39
CA LYS A 1054 -6.90 -26.26 14.75
C LYS A 1054 -5.93 -26.99 15.69
N THR A 1055 -4.94 -27.70 15.15
CA THR A 1055 -3.96 -28.49 15.89
C THR A 1055 -2.54 -27.92 15.80
N MET A 1056 -2.36 -26.77 15.14
CA MET A 1056 -1.05 -26.17 14.92
C MET A 1056 -1.19 -24.66 14.75
N ASP A 1057 -0.93 -23.91 15.82
CA ASP A 1057 -1.02 -22.45 15.89
C ASP A 1057 0.35 -21.79 16.14
N PHE A 1058 0.45 -20.54 16.59
CA PHE A 1058 1.73 -19.91 16.93
C PHE A 1058 2.10 -20.16 18.41
N CYS A 1059 3.35 -20.55 18.69
CA CYS A 1059 3.91 -20.67 20.04
C CYS A 1059 3.18 -21.64 21.00
N PHE A 1060 3.52 -22.92 20.92
CA PHE A 1060 2.94 -24.06 21.69
C PHE A 1060 3.83 -24.58 22.83
N GLU A 1061 4.94 -23.90 23.09
CA GLU A 1061 5.91 -24.31 24.10
C GLU A 1061 6.24 -23.13 25.00
N GLY A 1062 6.37 -23.41 26.30
CA GLY A 1062 6.71 -22.40 27.27
C GLY A 1062 6.70 -22.95 28.69
N SER A 1063 6.99 -22.06 29.64
CA SER A 1063 7.01 -22.38 31.07
C SER A 1063 6.37 -21.28 31.89
N GLY A 1064 5.89 -21.64 33.07
CA GLY A 1064 5.18 -20.71 33.94
C GLY A 1064 4.83 -21.28 35.30
N ILE A 1065 3.93 -20.57 35.98
CA ILE A 1065 3.46 -20.92 37.32
C ILE A 1065 1.97 -21.22 37.26
N VAL A 1066 1.55 -22.32 37.88
CA VAL A 1066 0.15 -22.72 37.94
C VAL A 1066 -0.63 -21.77 38.83
N THR A 1067 -1.72 -21.18 38.32
CA THR A 1067 -2.58 -20.24 39.04
C THR A 1067 -3.91 -20.85 39.46
N ARG A 1068 -4.44 -21.79 38.69
CA ARG A 1068 -5.69 -22.52 38.98
C ARG A 1068 -5.55 -23.98 38.55
N VAL A 1069 -6.29 -24.87 39.22
CA VAL A 1069 -6.24 -26.31 38.98
C VAL A 1069 -7.68 -26.85 39.00
N GLY A 1070 -8.02 -27.69 38.02
CA GLY A 1070 -9.31 -28.37 37.91
C GLY A 1070 -9.56 -29.33 39.06
N SER A 1071 -10.84 -29.61 39.34
CA SER A 1071 -11.28 -30.39 40.50
C SER A 1071 -10.78 -31.83 40.53
N GLU A 1072 -10.41 -32.40 39.38
CA GLU A 1072 -9.95 -33.80 39.24
C GLU A 1072 -8.44 -33.93 39.04
N VAL A 1073 -7.69 -32.82 39.10
CA VAL A 1073 -6.23 -32.84 38.98
C VAL A 1073 -5.59 -33.05 40.35
N THR A 1074 -4.81 -34.11 40.49
CA THR A 1074 -4.14 -34.50 41.75
C THR A 1074 -2.61 -34.42 41.70
N THR A 1075 -2.04 -34.29 40.51
CA THR A 1075 -0.59 -34.37 40.25
C THR A 1075 0.13 -33.02 40.32
N ILE A 1076 -0.61 -31.92 40.21
CA ILE A 1076 -0.11 -30.54 40.10
C ILE A 1076 -0.90 -29.64 41.04
N GLN A 1077 -0.23 -28.66 41.66
CA GLN A 1077 -0.84 -27.74 42.62
C GLN A 1077 -0.64 -26.28 42.20
N VAL A 1078 -1.51 -25.39 42.66
CA VAL A 1078 -1.35 -23.94 42.49
C VAL A 1078 -0.02 -23.50 43.11
N GLY A 1079 0.76 -22.72 42.34
CA GLY A 1079 2.11 -22.30 42.69
C GLY A 1079 3.23 -23.18 42.14
N ASP A 1080 2.92 -24.36 41.59
CA ASP A 1080 3.94 -25.21 40.95
C ASP A 1080 4.51 -24.52 39.70
N SER A 1081 5.84 -24.61 39.54
CA SER A 1081 6.52 -24.29 38.29
C SER A 1081 6.34 -25.44 37.30
N VAL A 1082 5.95 -25.13 36.07
CA VAL A 1082 5.67 -26.14 35.02
C VAL A 1082 6.23 -25.70 33.67
N ALA A 1083 6.61 -26.67 32.84
CA ALA A 1083 6.86 -26.51 31.41
C ALA A 1083 5.75 -27.21 30.61
N SER A 1084 5.47 -26.70 29.42
CA SER A 1084 4.36 -27.12 28.57
C SER A 1084 4.83 -27.35 27.14
N PHE A 1085 4.26 -28.38 26.49
CA PHE A 1085 4.38 -28.63 25.07
C PHE A 1085 3.09 -29.29 24.59
N HIS A 1086 2.19 -28.47 24.05
CA HIS A 1086 0.83 -28.89 23.71
C HIS A 1086 0.37 -28.17 22.44
N PRO A 1087 -0.48 -28.75 21.57
CA PRO A 1087 -0.96 -28.07 20.36
C PRO A 1087 -1.65 -26.72 20.60
N GLN A 1088 -2.21 -26.50 21.79
CA GLN A 1088 -2.81 -25.24 22.19
C GLN A 1088 -1.72 -24.19 22.47
N PRO A 1089 -1.84 -22.96 21.93
CA PRO A 1089 -0.82 -21.95 22.08
C PRO A 1089 -0.66 -21.52 23.54
N MET A 1090 0.59 -21.33 23.94
CA MET A 1090 0.93 -20.75 25.22
C MET A 1090 0.57 -19.26 25.22
N ARG A 1091 0.00 -18.79 26.32
CA ARG A 1091 -0.54 -17.43 26.50
C ARG A 1091 -0.11 -16.88 27.85
N SER A 1092 -0.30 -15.59 28.08
CA SER A 1092 -0.02 -14.99 29.40
C SER A 1092 -0.77 -15.70 30.54
N LEU A 1093 -1.99 -16.18 30.26
CA LEU A 1093 -2.75 -17.16 31.04
C LEU A 1093 -3.26 -18.24 30.09
N ALA A 1094 -2.71 -19.44 30.17
CA ALA A 1094 -3.07 -20.57 29.32
C ALA A 1094 -3.78 -21.65 30.15
N VAL A 1095 -4.92 -22.14 29.66
CA VAL A 1095 -5.57 -23.33 30.21
C VAL A 1095 -5.11 -24.51 29.38
N LEU A 1096 -4.49 -25.50 30.03
CA LEU A 1096 -3.90 -26.67 29.38
C LEU A 1096 -4.34 -27.93 30.12
N PRO A 1097 -4.49 -29.07 29.42
CA PRO A 1097 -4.67 -30.37 30.07
C PRO A 1097 -3.55 -30.65 31.07
N ALA A 1098 -3.86 -31.20 32.25
CA ALA A 1098 -2.87 -31.46 33.29
C ALA A 1098 -1.76 -32.46 32.87
N ASP A 1099 -2.03 -33.32 31.89
CA ASP A 1099 -1.06 -34.24 31.27
C ASP A 1099 -0.20 -33.58 30.18
N GLY A 1100 -0.57 -32.38 29.71
CA GLY A 1100 0.18 -31.56 28.77
C GLY A 1100 1.27 -30.69 29.40
N VAL A 1101 1.42 -30.74 30.73
CA VAL A 1101 2.41 -29.97 31.48
C VAL A 1101 3.24 -30.86 32.41
N VAL A 1102 4.49 -30.49 32.65
CA VAL A 1102 5.44 -31.26 33.46
C VAL A 1102 6.19 -30.35 34.43
N ARG A 1103 6.39 -30.80 35.66
CA ARG A 1103 7.23 -30.11 36.65
C ARG A 1103 8.71 -30.27 36.28
N PRO A 1104 9.47 -29.16 36.05
CA PRO A 1104 10.88 -29.26 35.77
C PRO A 1104 11.65 -29.81 36.99
N PRO A 1105 12.80 -30.49 36.77
CA PRO A 1105 13.64 -30.97 37.86
C PRO A 1105 14.11 -29.84 38.79
N LYS A 1106 14.37 -30.18 40.07
CA LYS A 1106 14.92 -29.22 41.03
C LYS A 1106 16.23 -28.63 40.52
N GLY A 1107 16.31 -27.31 40.48
CA GLY A 1107 17.49 -26.56 40.02
C GLY A 1107 17.44 -26.11 38.57
N VAL A 1108 16.44 -26.54 37.78
CA VAL A 1108 16.19 -26.03 36.42
C VAL A 1108 15.33 -24.77 36.52
N SER A 1109 15.81 -23.67 35.93
CA SER A 1109 15.07 -22.42 35.86
C SER A 1109 13.89 -22.52 34.88
N LEU A 1110 12.88 -21.65 35.03
CA LEU A 1110 11.77 -21.60 34.08
C LEU A 1110 12.24 -21.30 32.65
N ALA A 1111 13.28 -20.48 32.47
CA ALA A 1111 13.85 -20.20 31.16
C ALA A 1111 14.43 -21.46 30.49
N GLU A 1112 15.22 -22.25 31.24
CA GLU A 1112 15.75 -23.52 30.74
C GLU A 1112 14.64 -24.55 30.49
N ALA A 1113 13.64 -24.59 31.37
CA ALA A 1113 12.51 -25.52 31.24
C ALA A 1113 11.66 -25.26 29.98
N ALA A 1114 11.58 -24.00 29.51
CA ALA A 1114 10.87 -23.65 28.28
C ALA A 1114 11.59 -24.12 27.00
N ALA A 1115 12.91 -24.34 27.03
CA ALA A 1115 13.71 -24.64 25.82
C ALA A 1115 13.90 -26.14 25.52
N VAL A 1116 13.33 -27.02 26.36
CA VAL A 1116 13.60 -28.47 26.35
C VAL A 1116 12.52 -29.31 25.66
N PRO A 1117 11.21 -29.15 25.97
CA PRO A 1117 10.17 -30.08 25.56
C PRO A 1117 10.11 -30.44 24.06
N SER A 1118 10.06 -29.46 23.16
CA SER A 1118 9.93 -29.64 21.70
C SER A 1118 11.16 -30.31 21.11
N ALA A 1119 12.35 -29.82 21.46
CA ALA A 1119 13.61 -30.31 20.92
C ALA A 1119 13.89 -31.77 21.33
N TYR A 1120 13.79 -32.07 22.63
CA TYR A 1120 14.01 -33.42 23.14
C TYR A 1120 12.86 -34.36 22.82
N GLY A 1121 11.61 -33.89 22.84
CA GLY A 1121 10.46 -34.67 22.40
C GLY A 1121 10.62 -35.14 20.95
N THR A 1122 11.06 -34.25 20.06
CA THR A 1122 11.34 -34.57 18.66
C THR A 1122 12.48 -35.59 18.55
N ALA A 1123 13.61 -35.36 19.23
CA ALA A 1123 14.76 -36.27 19.18
C ALA A 1123 14.43 -37.67 19.74
N ILE A 1124 13.73 -37.75 20.88
CA ILE A 1124 13.31 -39.02 21.49
C ILE A 1124 12.32 -39.75 20.59
N CYS A 1125 11.29 -39.05 20.09
CA CYS A 1125 10.30 -39.65 19.21
C CYS A 1125 10.94 -40.21 17.92
N THR A 1126 11.81 -39.42 17.28
CA THR A 1126 12.46 -39.81 16.02
C THR A 1126 13.52 -40.90 16.22
N LEU A 1127 14.41 -40.77 17.20
CA LEU A 1127 15.53 -41.70 17.39
C LEU A 1127 15.12 -42.97 18.15
N LEU A 1128 14.38 -42.84 19.26
CA LEU A 1128 14.03 -43.98 20.11
C LEU A 1128 12.68 -44.60 19.71
N GLY A 1129 11.68 -43.77 19.40
CA GLY A 1129 10.34 -44.24 19.05
C GLY A 1129 10.27 -44.85 17.64
N ILE A 1130 10.64 -44.07 16.63
CA ILE A 1130 10.56 -44.44 15.22
C ILE A 1130 11.83 -45.20 14.81
N GLY A 1131 13.00 -44.60 15.03
CA GLY A 1131 14.30 -45.13 14.62
C GLY A 1131 14.78 -46.33 15.44
N LYS A 1132 14.22 -46.54 16.64
CA LYS A 1132 14.58 -47.62 17.57
C LYS A 1132 16.09 -47.77 17.79
N LEU A 1133 16.77 -46.63 17.95
CA LEU A 1133 18.22 -46.55 18.10
C LEU A 1133 18.75 -47.45 19.23
N GLN A 1134 19.81 -48.20 18.94
CA GLN A 1134 20.48 -49.08 19.89
C GLN A 1134 21.94 -48.68 20.07
N LYS A 1135 22.51 -49.12 21.20
CA LYS A 1135 23.92 -48.90 21.54
C LYS A 1135 24.85 -49.40 20.43
N GLY A 1136 25.84 -48.60 20.07
CA GLY A 1136 26.85 -48.93 19.05
C GLY A 1136 26.43 -48.70 17.60
N GLN A 1137 25.20 -48.24 17.35
CA GLN A 1137 24.80 -47.78 16.01
C GLN A 1137 25.34 -46.39 15.72
N SER A 1138 25.54 -46.05 14.44
CA SER A 1138 25.95 -44.72 14.01
C SER A 1138 24.76 -43.87 13.53
N VAL A 1139 24.78 -42.58 13.86
CA VAL A 1139 23.72 -41.62 13.50
C VAL A 1139 24.35 -40.36 12.90
N LEU A 1140 23.88 -39.93 11.74
CA LEU A 1140 24.21 -38.63 11.16
C LEU A 1140 23.18 -37.59 11.59
N VAL A 1141 23.61 -36.60 12.38
CA VAL A 1141 22.79 -35.46 12.81
C VAL A 1141 23.14 -34.25 11.93
N HIS A 1142 22.14 -33.78 11.18
CA HIS A 1142 22.27 -32.54 10.41
C HIS A 1142 21.98 -31.32 11.30
N SER A 1143 22.69 -30.22 11.03
CA SER A 1143 22.57 -28.95 11.76
C SER A 1143 22.66 -29.13 13.27
N ALA A 1144 23.72 -29.79 13.73
CA ALA A 1144 23.89 -30.19 15.12
C ALA A 1144 23.94 -29.01 16.11
N CYS A 1145 24.16 -27.78 15.63
CA CYS A 1145 24.07 -26.56 16.43
C CYS A 1145 22.65 -26.06 16.69
N GLY A 1146 21.63 -26.59 16.00
CA GLY A 1146 20.22 -26.27 16.26
C GLY A 1146 19.67 -26.99 17.50
N ALA A 1147 18.53 -26.53 18.03
CA ALA A 1147 17.94 -27.09 19.27
C ALA A 1147 17.66 -28.61 19.17
N VAL A 1148 17.01 -29.05 18.09
CA VAL A 1148 16.76 -30.49 17.84
C VAL A 1148 18.06 -31.24 17.59
N GLY A 1149 19.03 -30.62 16.91
CA GLY A 1149 20.35 -31.20 16.66
C GLY A 1149 21.10 -31.50 17.96
N LEU A 1150 21.18 -30.53 18.87
CA LEU A 1150 21.79 -30.69 20.20
C LEU A 1150 21.06 -31.78 21.01
N ALA A 1151 19.74 -31.77 21.01
CA ALA A 1151 18.95 -32.79 21.70
C ALA A 1151 19.19 -34.19 21.11
N ALA A 1152 19.27 -34.32 19.78
CA ALA A 1152 19.57 -35.57 19.10
C ALA A 1152 20.97 -36.09 19.45
N VAL A 1153 21.99 -35.22 19.49
CA VAL A 1153 23.35 -35.58 19.92
C VAL A 1153 23.33 -36.12 21.35
N HIS A 1154 22.68 -35.42 22.28
CA HIS A 1154 22.59 -35.87 23.68
C HIS A 1154 21.83 -37.20 23.82
N VAL A 1155 20.73 -37.39 23.11
CA VAL A 1155 19.98 -38.66 23.11
C VAL A 1155 20.85 -39.79 22.57
N CYS A 1156 21.52 -39.60 21.43
CA CYS A 1156 22.45 -40.58 20.86
C CYS A 1156 23.57 -40.95 21.85
N GLN A 1157 24.19 -39.95 22.49
CA GLN A 1157 25.24 -40.18 23.49
C GLN A 1157 24.73 -40.95 24.70
N SER A 1158 23.51 -40.66 25.17
CA SER A 1158 22.90 -41.36 26.31
C SER A 1158 22.65 -42.86 26.04
N VAL A 1159 22.38 -43.22 24.78
CA VAL A 1159 22.21 -44.62 24.32
C VAL A 1159 23.56 -45.30 24.06
N GLY A 1160 24.63 -44.53 23.88
CA GLY A 1160 25.94 -45.01 23.46
C GLY A 1160 26.02 -45.28 21.95
N ALA A 1161 25.33 -44.49 21.14
CA ALA A 1161 25.46 -44.47 19.69
C ALA A 1161 26.65 -43.58 19.26
N GLU A 1162 27.22 -43.89 18.10
CA GLU A 1162 28.29 -43.09 17.48
C GLU A 1162 27.66 -41.96 16.65
N VAL A 1163 28.09 -40.71 16.88
CA VAL A 1163 27.46 -39.54 16.26
C VAL A 1163 28.37 -38.93 15.21
N CYS A 1164 27.89 -38.84 13.98
CA CYS A 1164 28.44 -37.98 12.94
C CYS A 1164 27.59 -36.72 12.86
N GLN A 1165 28.19 -35.54 12.73
CA GLN A 1165 27.45 -34.28 12.74
C GLN A 1165 27.87 -33.36 11.61
N THR A 1166 26.89 -32.68 10.99
CA THR A 1166 27.14 -31.51 10.15
C THR A 1166 26.74 -30.26 10.92
N ILE A 1167 27.59 -29.23 10.88
CA ILE A 1167 27.38 -27.96 11.55
C ILE A 1167 26.78 -26.97 10.56
#